data_AF-A0A1B0AW14-F1
#
_entry.id   AF-A0A1B0AW14-F1
#
_cell.length_a   1.000
_cell.length_b   1.000
_cell.length_c   1.000
_cell.angle_alpha   90.00
_cell.angle_beta   90.00
_cell.angle_gamma   90.00
#
_symmetry.space_group_name_H-M   'P 1'
#
loop_
_entity.id
_entity.type
_entity.pdbx_description
1 polymer ?
#
loop_
_entity_poly.entity_id
_entity_poly.type
_entity_poly.pdbx_seq_one_letter_code
_entity_poly.pdbx_strand_id
1 'polypeptide(L)'
;MAFQNTFQHLNLSVDTDVNYVIKNTTTTFVEPSSTSFIVYDVYNNGFQIGGSLNITVDYEVECNSLVCLKCKYLSNLHMRLLYGNRERLPDAMMRVTRFDLKAPPSEINAFLSSQRDFYIDPLVRFGFQVLLLLQDSLYTKFSLQYFDKWTDAEYTGGAIGALVNHTVDLVSAPFVMTPLRFQFITPIAPTGDFRSVCMFRTPRNSGIKGGVFVEPFSTKVWIYFGVILALAALLLWFTFLVEYYKMGKHSTFIPSFLTTCLISIGSACAQSSYLLPGSIGGRFVFITLMLISFIMLNYYTSVVVSILLGSPVKSNIKTMSDLADSNLDVGLEPLPFTYSYLNSSTLPEVKRFVKRKVVPKIHTNNLWFSAQEGIMRMRNRPGFVFVFEVSTGYNLIERTYEASEICDLNEVLFRPDTQLVTHLHRNSSYREIVRLKLVLFTFDIILRIIETGVHAKHRRQWVRTHLDCLTNNLIVHVGLEYTASLFIMLLVGYILVLLIFITELLWNPQLQLRRMTSNYGIYMQNINANYAIADHDFIKRYFQHQRSSMGVFIDFNCWQSGALLNKANDLKLFDHHYRWLIYDEMSNIMKFKNFVSNFNLFIDTDLTYAMLSDEHINSSKNSTFLLYDVYNKGQKWGGRLNMTADHAVTCSHTNCHLHQYLSTLHQRSKSGNRERLSDITLTVCTVVTRKPINLPEEVLIGYLMSQNNTHIDGLPRFGFQVLMVLKDILGSNFSYQFKETWSVTETTGGCIGAVGYEHSADLLSTPFLFTEKRSLYSRPILRNGHFRSICIFRTPRKADLKTGVFMEPFSVAVWILFAIILGLIGVLLRFIFLVEHNKMKISLTYVPSLLTTCLMSFSTACVQSSQLIPSSFGGRLTFICLSLLTFIMYNYYTSIVVSTLLGAPVKSDIKTIGQLADSNLEVAMEPLPYNAAYLNFSKLPEIKRFVKRKIESKSNPGSVWIPAEEGILRVRDEPGFVYIFEAFSFGLVERYYDAHEICDLNEVLFRPPADLHTHVNRNSTFIEILRWRLVRIFETGIYSKFHRHWINSRLNCYLGNNALVQVGLEYTAPLFAMLFCSYILVLIVILLEILWKHFERRAA
;
A
#
# COMPACT_ATOMS: atom_id res chain seq x y z
N MET A 1 57.87 -8.35 -23.57
CA MET A 1 59.15 -7.93 -22.96
C MET A 1 59.52 -6.51 -23.36
N ALA A 2 60.33 -6.22 -24.39
CA ALA A 2 60.83 -4.85 -24.64
C ALA A 2 59.77 -3.73 -24.56
N PHE A 3 58.69 -3.80 -25.36
CA PHE A 3 57.56 -2.87 -25.29
C PHE A 3 56.93 -2.76 -23.89
N GLN A 4 56.74 -3.90 -23.22
CA GLN A 4 56.16 -3.97 -21.87
C GLN A 4 57.03 -3.24 -20.85
N ASN A 5 58.35 -3.45 -20.87
CA ASN A 5 59.29 -2.75 -19.97
C ASN A 5 59.27 -1.23 -20.20
N THR A 6 59.08 -0.77 -21.45
CA THR A 6 58.97 0.67 -21.77
C THR A 6 57.63 1.26 -21.30
N PHE A 7 56.52 0.55 -21.50
CA PHE A 7 55.17 1.07 -21.20
C PHE A 7 54.70 0.81 -19.75
N GLN A 8 55.35 -0.08 -19.00
CA GLN A 8 55.02 -0.40 -17.60
C GLN A 8 55.17 0.79 -16.64
N HIS A 9 55.98 1.79 -17.01
CA HIS A 9 56.20 3.01 -16.24
C HIS A 9 55.53 4.26 -16.83
N LEU A 10 54.77 4.12 -17.93
CA LEU A 10 54.02 5.23 -18.52
C LEU A 10 52.66 5.40 -17.83
N ASN A 11 52.34 6.64 -17.45
CA ASN A 11 51.07 7.00 -16.83
C ASN A 11 49.95 7.09 -17.87
N LEU A 12 49.59 5.95 -18.47
CA LEU A 12 48.41 5.82 -19.33
C LEU A 12 47.14 5.98 -18.47
N SER A 13 46.22 6.83 -18.92
CA SER A 13 44.88 6.93 -18.34
C SER A 13 43.96 5.87 -18.94
N VAL A 14 42.94 5.42 -18.19
CA VAL A 14 42.15 4.23 -18.57
C VAL A 14 41.28 4.43 -19.83
N ASP A 15 41.13 5.69 -20.26
CA ASP A 15 40.50 6.17 -21.48
C ASP A 15 41.45 6.30 -22.70
N THR A 16 42.76 6.03 -22.57
CA THR A 16 43.66 5.98 -23.76
C THR A 16 43.36 4.76 -24.62
N ASP A 17 43.27 4.94 -25.94
CA ASP A 17 43.25 3.85 -26.92
C ASP A 17 44.66 3.66 -27.50
N VAL A 18 45.36 2.60 -27.08
CA VAL A 18 46.72 2.29 -27.51
C VAL A 18 46.75 0.87 -28.07
N ASN A 19 46.98 0.76 -29.38
CA ASN A 19 47.04 -0.51 -30.08
C ASN A 19 48.49 -0.85 -30.41
N TYR A 20 49.00 -1.96 -29.85
CA TYR A 20 50.33 -2.49 -30.16
C TYR A 20 50.23 -3.59 -31.22
N VAL A 21 51.14 -3.59 -32.19
CA VAL A 21 51.00 -4.40 -33.40
C VAL A 21 52.27 -5.23 -33.63
N ILE A 22 52.09 -6.54 -33.87
CA ILE A 22 53.18 -7.49 -34.15
C ILE A 22 52.89 -8.17 -35.49
N LYS A 23 53.88 -8.28 -36.39
CA LYS A 23 53.73 -9.06 -37.64
C LYS A 23 53.52 -10.54 -37.31
N ASN A 24 52.50 -11.18 -37.90
CA ASN A 24 52.31 -12.61 -37.76
C ASN A 24 53.34 -13.35 -38.64
N THR A 25 54.03 -14.33 -38.05
CA THR A 25 55.07 -15.14 -38.71
C THR A 25 54.66 -16.61 -38.86
N THR A 26 53.39 -16.96 -38.59
CA THR A 26 52.93 -18.36 -38.52
C THR A 26 52.12 -18.84 -39.74
N THR A 27 51.78 -17.95 -40.67
CA THR A 27 51.03 -18.28 -41.89
C THR A 27 51.96 -18.70 -43.03
N THR A 28 51.86 -19.96 -43.46
CA THR A 28 52.44 -20.42 -44.74
C THR A 28 51.69 -19.75 -45.90
N PHE A 29 52.41 -18.97 -46.71
CA PHE A 29 51.83 -18.16 -47.79
C PHE A 29 51.10 -18.99 -48.85
N VAL A 30 49.98 -18.46 -49.33
CA VAL A 30 49.27 -18.92 -50.54
C VAL A 30 49.26 -17.81 -51.61
N GLU A 31 49.33 -16.54 -51.23
CA GLU A 31 49.53 -15.39 -52.15
C GLU A 31 50.74 -14.53 -51.71
N PRO A 32 51.41 -13.78 -52.61
CA PRO A 32 52.74 -13.21 -52.35
C PRO A 32 52.76 -11.75 -51.89
N SER A 33 51.59 -11.11 -51.72
CA SER A 33 51.45 -9.65 -51.64
C SER A 33 50.86 -9.12 -50.32
N SER A 34 50.30 -9.98 -49.47
CA SER A 34 49.70 -9.58 -48.20
C SER A 34 50.63 -9.80 -47.01
N THR A 35 50.47 -8.97 -45.98
CA THR A 35 51.16 -9.15 -44.69
C THR A 35 50.18 -9.06 -43.53
N SER A 36 50.13 -10.12 -42.73
CA SER A 36 49.27 -10.24 -41.55
C SER A 36 49.95 -9.69 -40.28
N PHE A 37 49.16 -9.02 -39.45
CA PHE A 37 49.57 -8.35 -38.23
C PHE A 37 48.55 -8.62 -37.12
N ILE A 38 49.02 -9.04 -35.94
CA ILE A 38 48.22 -9.22 -34.74
C ILE A 38 48.21 -7.90 -33.95
N VAL A 39 47.01 -7.41 -33.65
CA VAL A 39 46.78 -6.19 -32.86
C VAL A 39 46.41 -6.56 -31.42
N TYR A 40 47.02 -5.85 -30.48
CA TYR A 40 46.82 -5.98 -29.04
C TYR A 40 46.29 -4.64 -28.47
N ASP A 41 45.16 -4.68 -27.77
CA ASP A 41 44.68 -3.61 -26.88
C ASP A 41 45.65 -3.50 -25.69
N VAL A 42 46.25 -2.32 -25.51
CA VAL A 42 47.18 -2.02 -24.42
C VAL A 42 46.58 -0.95 -23.53
N TYR A 43 46.35 -1.29 -22.28
CA TYR A 43 45.77 -0.37 -21.29
C TYR A 43 46.39 -0.56 -19.92
N ASN A 44 46.40 0.52 -19.13
CA ASN A 44 46.68 0.45 -17.71
C ASN A 44 45.40 0.81 -16.95
N ASN A 45 45.11 0.09 -15.86
CA ASN A 45 43.98 0.38 -14.95
C ASN A 45 44.20 1.65 -14.09
N GLY A 46 45.32 2.34 -14.29
CA GLY A 46 45.72 3.63 -13.74
C GLY A 46 46.96 3.53 -12.85
N PHE A 47 48.12 3.90 -13.40
CA PHE A 47 49.43 3.76 -12.73
C PHE A 47 49.47 4.46 -11.35
N GLN A 48 48.91 5.67 -11.25
CA GLN A 48 48.81 6.43 -10.00
C GLN A 48 48.01 5.73 -8.89
N ILE A 49 47.18 4.74 -9.22
CA ILE A 49 46.28 4.03 -8.31
C ILE A 49 46.74 2.55 -8.16
N GLY A 50 47.96 2.21 -8.61
CA GLY A 50 48.55 0.87 -8.52
C GLY A 50 48.32 -0.04 -9.73
N GLY A 51 47.66 0.47 -10.78
CA GLY A 51 47.32 -0.30 -11.97
C GLY A 51 48.53 -0.87 -12.73
N SER A 52 48.43 -2.14 -13.09
CA SER A 52 49.36 -2.84 -13.99
C SER A 52 49.07 -2.54 -15.46
N LEU A 53 50.08 -2.72 -16.32
CA LEU A 53 49.93 -2.67 -17.77
C LEU A 53 49.39 -4.02 -18.28
N ASN A 54 48.16 -4.02 -18.79
CA ASN A 54 47.54 -5.16 -19.44
C ASN A 54 47.71 -5.06 -20.96
N ILE A 55 47.98 -6.21 -21.60
CA ILE A 55 48.17 -6.34 -23.05
C ILE A 55 47.32 -7.53 -23.50
N THR A 56 46.25 -7.28 -24.24
CA THR A 56 45.28 -8.30 -24.66
C THR A 56 45.14 -8.36 -26.18
N VAL A 57 45.27 -9.54 -26.78
CA VAL A 57 45.05 -9.77 -28.21
C VAL A 57 43.60 -9.38 -28.56
N ASP A 58 43.42 -8.56 -29.61
CA ASP A 58 42.08 -8.18 -30.09
C ASP A 58 41.75 -8.83 -31.45
N TYR A 59 42.38 -8.37 -32.53
CA TYR A 59 42.14 -8.83 -33.91
C TYR A 59 43.42 -8.90 -34.77
N GLU A 60 43.30 -9.62 -35.88
CA GLU A 60 44.29 -9.75 -36.94
C GLU A 60 43.92 -8.85 -38.13
N VAL A 61 44.89 -8.09 -38.61
CA VAL A 61 44.80 -7.19 -39.77
C VAL A 61 45.67 -7.74 -40.88
N GLU A 62 45.17 -7.75 -42.10
CA GLU A 62 45.93 -8.08 -43.29
C GLU A 62 46.10 -6.82 -44.15
N CYS A 63 47.34 -6.50 -44.49
CA CYS A 63 47.72 -5.29 -45.21
C CYS A 63 48.35 -5.63 -46.57
N ASN A 64 47.76 -5.05 -47.60
CA ASN A 64 48.36 -4.89 -48.92
C ASN A 64 48.93 -3.46 -49.05
N SER A 65 49.64 -3.16 -50.14
CA SER A 65 50.34 -1.88 -50.35
C SER A 65 49.48 -0.60 -50.37
N LEU A 66 48.15 -0.72 -50.38
CA LEU A 66 47.20 0.40 -50.44
C LEU A 66 46.11 0.37 -49.34
N VAL A 67 45.81 -0.80 -48.76
CA VAL A 67 44.68 -0.99 -47.82
C VAL A 67 45.03 -2.06 -46.79
N CYS A 68 44.64 -1.82 -45.54
CA CYS A 68 44.63 -2.80 -44.45
C CYS A 68 43.18 -3.15 -44.07
N LEU A 69 42.87 -4.45 -43.94
CA LEU A 69 41.55 -4.96 -43.59
C LEU A 69 41.61 -5.83 -42.33
N LYS A 70 40.58 -5.77 -41.47
CA LYS A 70 40.45 -6.67 -40.31
C LYS A 70 39.93 -8.04 -40.80
N CYS A 71 40.81 -9.03 -40.93
CA CYS A 71 40.45 -10.33 -41.47
C CYS A 71 39.89 -11.31 -40.42
N LYS A 72 40.27 -11.17 -39.13
CA LYS A 72 39.90 -12.15 -38.10
C LYS A 72 39.92 -11.53 -36.70
N TYR A 73 38.80 -11.65 -35.97
CA TYR A 73 38.80 -11.39 -34.53
C TYR A 73 39.41 -12.57 -33.80
N LEU A 74 40.46 -12.33 -33.02
CA LEU A 74 41.18 -13.35 -32.24
C LEU A 74 40.62 -13.48 -30.81
N SER A 75 39.62 -12.66 -30.50
CA SER A 75 39.07 -12.48 -29.16
C SER A 75 37.59 -12.06 -29.24
N ASN A 76 36.89 -12.13 -28.10
CA ASN A 76 35.54 -11.59 -27.97
C ASN A 76 35.52 -10.09 -27.62
N LEU A 77 36.65 -9.38 -27.69
CA LEU A 77 36.75 -7.97 -27.27
C LEU A 77 35.99 -7.04 -28.22
N HIS A 78 35.98 -7.34 -29.53
CA HIS A 78 35.12 -6.72 -30.55
C HIS A 78 33.63 -6.63 -30.17
N MET A 79 33.08 -7.60 -29.43
CA MET A 79 31.68 -7.59 -28.99
C MET A 79 31.43 -6.68 -27.76
N ARG A 80 32.37 -5.81 -27.42
CA ARG A 80 32.30 -4.88 -26.28
C ARG A 80 32.64 -3.45 -26.73
N LEU A 81 32.17 -2.47 -25.95
CA LEU A 81 32.70 -1.11 -26.01
C LEU A 81 34.15 -1.08 -25.49
N LEU A 82 34.92 -0.05 -25.86
CA LEU A 82 36.32 0.16 -25.46
C LEU A 82 36.58 -0.03 -23.95
N TYR A 83 35.65 0.43 -23.11
CA TYR A 83 35.72 0.32 -21.65
C TYR A 83 35.33 -1.05 -21.09
N GLY A 84 34.77 -1.95 -21.90
CA GLY A 84 34.26 -3.27 -21.48
C GLY A 84 35.34 -4.23 -20.96
N ASN A 85 36.60 -4.01 -21.33
CA ASN A 85 37.77 -4.73 -20.81
C ASN A 85 38.31 -4.09 -19.51
N ARG A 86 37.89 -2.85 -19.25
CA ARG A 86 38.42 -1.94 -18.23
C ARG A 86 37.41 -1.70 -17.10
N GLU A 87 36.28 -2.43 -17.10
CA GLU A 87 35.24 -2.40 -16.06
C GLU A 87 35.70 -2.95 -14.70
N ARG A 88 36.69 -3.84 -14.70
CA ARG A 88 37.22 -4.48 -13.49
C ARG A 88 38.59 -3.89 -13.19
N LEU A 89 38.76 -3.44 -11.96
CA LEU A 89 39.97 -2.75 -11.51
C LEU A 89 40.61 -3.48 -10.32
N PRO A 90 40.99 -4.77 -10.46
CA PRO A 90 41.46 -5.62 -9.36
C PRO A 90 42.81 -5.17 -8.77
N ASP A 91 43.66 -4.60 -9.62
CA ASP A 91 44.99 -4.11 -9.25
C ASP A 91 44.97 -2.67 -8.73
N ALA A 92 43.85 -1.95 -8.92
CA ALA A 92 43.71 -0.57 -8.47
C ALA A 92 43.21 -0.47 -7.02
N MET A 93 43.72 0.53 -6.29
CA MET A 93 43.29 0.87 -4.94
C MET A 93 42.74 2.31 -4.85
N MET A 94 41.47 2.53 -5.24
CA MET A 94 40.88 3.88 -5.21
C MET A 94 40.79 4.44 -3.79
N ARG A 95 41.08 5.74 -3.63
CA ARG A 95 41.01 6.46 -2.37
C ARG A 95 39.65 7.13 -2.22
N VAL A 96 38.92 6.88 -1.13
CA VAL A 96 37.54 7.36 -0.94
C VAL A 96 37.42 8.15 0.36
N THR A 97 36.79 9.32 0.31
CA THR A 97 36.49 10.12 1.52
C THR A 97 35.33 9.55 2.32
N ARG A 98 35.41 9.65 3.64
CA ARG A 98 34.38 9.25 4.60
C ARG A 98 34.26 10.27 5.74
N PHE A 99 33.12 10.25 6.43
CA PHE A 99 32.80 11.18 7.52
C PHE A 99 32.84 10.54 8.91
N ASP A 100 33.01 11.43 9.90
CA ASP A 100 33.13 11.26 11.35
C ASP A 100 34.42 10.56 11.86
N LEU A 101 34.93 11.07 12.99
CA LEU A 101 36.31 10.86 13.46
C LEU A 101 36.45 11.00 14.99
N LYS A 102 36.75 9.86 15.63
CA LYS A 102 37.55 9.73 16.88
C LYS A 102 37.78 8.27 17.28
N ALA A 103 36.94 7.36 16.80
CA ALA A 103 37.11 5.91 16.93
C ALA A 103 38.15 5.34 15.95
N PRO A 104 38.73 4.15 16.21
CA PRO A 104 39.60 3.47 15.24
C PRO A 104 38.85 3.03 13.97
N PRO A 105 39.56 2.84 12.83
CA PRO A 105 38.93 2.50 11.53
C PRO A 105 38.05 1.24 11.54
N SER A 106 38.36 0.25 12.39
CA SER A 106 37.57 -0.96 12.60
C SER A 106 36.17 -0.64 13.17
N GLU A 107 36.10 0.24 14.17
CA GLU A 107 34.85 0.67 14.80
C GLU A 107 34.03 1.56 13.87
N ILE A 108 34.66 2.46 13.10
CA ILE A 108 33.96 3.28 12.10
C ILE A 108 33.33 2.40 11.00
N ASN A 109 34.05 1.37 10.55
CA ASN A 109 33.50 0.36 9.62
C ASN A 109 32.34 -0.43 10.23
N ALA A 110 32.43 -0.84 11.49
CA ALA A 110 31.36 -1.55 12.19
C ALA A 110 30.12 -0.66 12.43
N PHE A 111 30.30 0.59 12.83
CA PHE A 111 29.23 1.56 13.08
C PHE A 111 28.38 1.82 11.83
N LEU A 112 29.03 2.05 10.69
CA LEU A 112 28.36 2.42 9.44
C LEU A 112 27.89 1.22 8.58
N SER A 113 28.32 0.01 8.93
CA SER A 113 27.68 -1.24 8.45
C SER A 113 26.53 -1.70 9.37
N SER A 114 26.54 -1.30 10.64
CA SER A 114 25.50 -1.60 11.62
C SER A 114 24.20 -0.84 11.38
N GLN A 115 23.08 -1.54 11.53
CA GLN A 115 21.73 -0.97 11.57
C GLN A 115 21.36 -0.39 12.94
N ARG A 116 22.22 -0.56 13.97
CA ARG A 116 22.00 0.09 15.28
C ARG A 116 22.14 1.60 15.12
N ASP A 117 21.16 2.31 15.68
CA ASP A 117 21.13 3.77 15.73
C ASP A 117 21.21 4.44 14.34
N PHE A 118 20.54 3.84 13.35
CA PHE A 118 20.43 4.28 11.95
C PHE A 118 19.89 5.72 11.72
N TYR A 119 19.47 6.43 12.77
CA TYR A 119 19.14 7.85 12.72
C TYR A 119 20.38 8.76 12.75
N ILE A 120 21.56 8.24 13.10
CA ILE A 120 22.83 9.00 13.05
C ILE A 120 23.47 8.82 11.66
N ASP A 121 23.57 9.93 10.93
CA ASP A 121 24.07 10.06 9.56
C ASP A 121 23.50 9.03 8.55
N PRO A 122 22.17 8.89 8.43
CA PRO A 122 21.53 7.95 7.51
C PRO A 122 21.96 8.13 6.05
N LEU A 123 22.17 9.36 5.58
CA LEU A 123 22.67 9.64 4.22
C LEU A 123 24.12 9.18 4.01
N VAL A 124 24.97 9.27 5.03
CA VAL A 124 26.36 8.78 4.96
C VAL A 124 26.40 7.25 5.02
N ARG A 125 25.60 6.63 5.89
CA ARG A 125 25.45 5.16 5.91
C ARG A 125 24.91 4.63 4.60
N PHE A 126 23.84 5.23 4.09
CA PHE A 126 23.25 4.85 2.80
C PHE A 126 24.26 5.01 1.66
N GLY A 127 24.99 6.13 1.61
CA GLY A 127 26.11 6.34 0.71
C GLY A 127 27.20 5.27 0.83
N PHE A 128 27.61 4.93 2.05
CA PHE A 128 28.59 3.86 2.29
C PHE A 128 28.11 2.47 1.84
N GLN A 129 26.82 2.15 1.97
CA GLN A 129 26.26 0.91 1.45
C GLN A 129 26.23 0.90 -0.09
N VAL A 130 25.91 2.03 -0.73
CA VAL A 130 26.05 2.20 -2.19
C VAL A 130 27.52 2.12 -2.62
N LEU A 131 28.46 2.61 -1.81
CA LEU A 131 29.90 2.50 -2.05
C LEU A 131 30.39 1.05 -1.99
N LEU A 132 29.95 0.25 -1.00
CA LEU A 132 30.30 -1.17 -0.94
C LEU A 132 29.77 -1.93 -2.17
N LEU A 133 28.53 -1.66 -2.59
CA LEU A 133 27.96 -2.23 -3.83
C LEU A 133 28.73 -1.81 -5.08
N LEU A 134 29.29 -0.59 -5.10
CA LEU A 134 30.18 -0.12 -6.17
C LEU A 134 31.54 -0.82 -6.11
N GLN A 135 32.10 -1.04 -4.93
CA GLN A 135 33.37 -1.74 -4.72
C GLN A 135 33.32 -3.17 -5.27
N ASP A 136 32.29 -3.93 -4.86
CA ASP A 136 32.02 -5.29 -5.32
C ASP A 136 31.79 -5.33 -6.84
N SER A 137 31.09 -4.33 -7.40
CA SER A 137 30.80 -4.29 -8.84
C SER A 137 31.98 -3.86 -9.72
N LEU A 138 32.97 -3.14 -9.17
CA LEU A 138 34.22 -2.76 -9.85
C LEU A 138 35.37 -3.75 -9.59
N TYR A 139 35.17 -4.74 -8.71
CA TYR A 139 36.18 -5.71 -8.27
C TYR A 139 37.46 -5.06 -7.72
N THR A 140 37.35 -3.91 -7.05
CA THR A 140 38.49 -3.07 -6.65
C THR A 140 38.65 -2.98 -5.12
N LYS A 141 39.78 -2.45 -4.63
CA LYS A 141 40.03 -2.21 -3.20
C LYS A 141 39.87 -0.73 -2.89
N PHE A 142 39.04 -0.38 -1.92
CA PHE A 142 38.91 1.01 -1.47
C PHE A 142 39.80 1.31 -0.26
N SER A 143 40.70 2.28 -0.43
CA SER A 143 41.47 2.91 0.64
C SER A 143 40.65 4.06 1.22
N LEU A 144 40.38 4.04 2.52
CA LEU A 144 39.47 4.98 3.16
C LEU A 144 40.24 6.13 3.82
N GLN A 145 39.97 7.37 3.41
CA GLN A 145 40.41 8.58 4.09
C GLN A 145 39.24 9.21 4.85
N TYR A 146 39.49 9.66 6.07
CA TYR A 146 38.45 10.13 7.00
C TYR A 146 38.56 11.65 7.18
N PHE A 147 37.42 12.34 7.13
CA PHE A 147 37.31 13.79 7.26
C PHE A 147 36.20 14.14 8.24
N ASP A 148 36.43 15.16 9.06
CA ASP A 148 35.47 15.70 10.04
C ASP A 148 34.36 16.52 9.38
N LYS A 149 34.64 17.13 8.21
CA LYS A 149 33.74 18.06 7.51
C LYS A 149 33.55 17.72 6.03
N TRP A 150 32.40 18.15 5.51
CA TRP A 150 32.12 18.19 4.08
C TRP A 150 32.98 19.23 3.34
N THR A 151 32.99 20.47 3.84
CA THR A 151 33.83 21.59 3.41
C THR A 151 34.06 22.56 4.57
N ASP A 152 35.12 23.38 4.48
CA ASP A 152 35.29 24.56 5.33
C ASP A 152 34.69 25.82 4.67
N ALA A 153 34.63 25.88 3.33
CA ALA A 153 33.88 26.90 2.58
C ALA A 153 32.95 26.23 1.54
N GLU A 154 32.94 26.66 0.27
CA GLU A 154 32.08 26.06 -0.76
C GLU A 154 32.75 24.86 -1.47
N TYR A 155 34.03 24.96 -1.82
CA TYR A 155 34.80 23.90 -2.50
C TYR A 155 36.16 23.60 -1.84
N THR A 156 36.56 24.36 -0.82
CA THR A 156 37.83 24.20 -0.10
C THR A 156 37.63 23.53 1.26
N GLY A 157 38.62 22.75 1.69
CA GLY A 157 38.60 22.02 2.96
C GLY A 157 37.64 20.83 2.96
N GLY A 158 37.71 20.01 4.02
CA GLY A 158 36.91 18.78 4.15
C GLY A 158 37.03 17.79 2.99
N ALA A 159 36.07 16.86 2.92
CA ALA A 159 36.02 15.81 1.90
C ALA A 159 35.88 16.33 0.45
N ILE A 160 35.15 17.42 0.23
CA ILE A 160 35.00 17.97 -1.13
C ILE A 160 36.30 18.69 -1.55
N GLY A 161 36.97 19.40 -0.63
CA GLY A 161 38.30 19.97 -0.89
C GLY A 161 39.35 18.89 -1.18
N ALA A 162 39.26 17.74 -0.52
CA ALA A 162 40.10 16.57 -0.84
C ALA A 162 39.86 16.04 -2.27
N LEU A 163 38.60 15.99 -2.73
CA LEU A 163 38.23 15.60 -4.10
C LEU A 163 38.71 16.63 -5.15
N VAL A 164 38.63 17.92 -4.84
CA VAL A 164 39.16 19.01 -5.70
C VAL A 164 40.70 18.98 -5.77
N ASN A 165 41.36 18.66 -4.66
CA ASN A 165 42.82 18.61 -4.56
C ASN A 165 43.44 17.26 -5.01
N HIS A 166 42.67 16.36 -5.65
CA HIS A 166 43.13 15.03 -6.09
C HIS A 166 43.73 14.12 -4.99
N THR A 167 43.51 14.41 -3.69
CA THR A 167 44.01 13.56 -2.59
C THR A 167 43.18 12.29 -2.42
N VAL A 168 41.97 12.31 -2.97
CA VAL A 168 40.99 11.21 -3.07
C VAL A 168 40.36 11.18 -4.46
N ASP A 169 39.84 10.02 -4.82
CA ASP A 169 39.34 9.72 -6.16
C ASP A 169 37.79 9.71 -6.19
N LEU A 170 37.13 9.40 -5.06
CA LEU A 170 35.67 9.34 -4.93
C LEU A 170 35.21 9.81 -3.53
N VAL A 171 33.93 10.19 -3.41
CA VAL A 171 33.29 10.56 -2.13
C VAL A 171 32.19 9.56 -1.78
N SER A 172 32.21 9.02 -0.54
CA SER A 172 31.31 7.94 -0.10
C SER A 172 29.82 8.34 0.00
N ALA A 173 29.49 9.62 0.08
CA ALA A 173 28.11 10.07 0.33
C ALA A 173 27.73 11.21 -0.64
N PRO A 174 26.51 11.19 -1.23
CA PRO A 174 26.15 12.13 -2.27
C PRO A 174 25.87 13.53 -1.69
N PHE A 175 26.15 14.57 -2.48
CA PHE A 175 26.03 15.97 -2.03
C PHE A 175 25.44 16.90 -3.09
N VAL A 176 24.97 18.06 -2.63
CA VAL A 176 24.38 19.11 -3.48
C VAL A 176 25.45 19.73 -4.39
N MET A 177 25.19 19.72 -5.70
CA MET A 177 26.00 20.46 -6.67
C MET A 177 25.73 21.96 -6.59
N THR A 178 26.77 22.78 -6.71
CA THR A 178 26.68 24.24 -6.82
C THR A 178 27.42 24.72 -8.07
N PRO A 179 27.13 25.94 -8.59
CA PRO A 179 27.78 26.44 -9.80
C PRO A 179 29.31 26.54 -9.71
N LEU A 180 29.86 26.87 -8.54
CA LEU A 180 31.32 26.93 -8.35
C LEU A 180 31.94 25.53 -8.25
N ARG A 181 31.28 24.58 -7.59
CA ARG A 181 31.72 23.17 -7.54
C ARG A 181 31.82 22.55 -8.94
N PHE A 182 30.89 22.87 -9.85
CA PHE A 182 30.86 22.35 -11.22
C PHE A 182 32.13 22.67 -12.05
N GLN A 183 32.93 23.64 -11.63
CA GLN A 183 34.22 23.93 -12.28
C GLN A 183 35.24 22.81 -12.04
N PHE A 184 35.20 22.14 -10.88
CA PHE A 184 36.20 21.15 -10.44
C PHE A 184 35.67 19.71 -10.38
N ILE A 185 34.37 19.52 -10.15
CA ILE A 185 33.74 18.20 -10.04
C ILE A 185 32.59 18.03 -11.03
N THR A 186 32.33 16.79 -11.45
CA THR A 186 31.28 16.46 -12.43
C THR A 186 30.24 15.51 -11.81
N PRO A 187 28.92 15.79 -11.97
CA PRO A 187 27.87 14.93 -11.45
C PRO A 187 27.78 13.62 -12.23
N ILE A 188 27.56 12.50 -11.53
CA ILE A 188 27.41 11.16 -12.12
C ILE A 188 25.93 10.79 -12.21
N ALA A 189 25.26 10.65 -11.06
CA ALA A 189 23.86 10.24 -10.97
C ALA A 189 23.20 10.72 -9.66
N PRO A 190 21.90 11.07 -9.66
CA PRO A 190 21.15 11.35 -8.44
C PRO A 190 20.99 10.06 -7.63
N THR A 191 21.69 9.99 -6.50
CA THR A 191 21.80 8.80 -5.65
C THR A 191 21.19 9.00 -4.27
N GLY A 192 20.75 10.21 -3.93
CA GLY A 192 19.94 10.49 -2.75
C GLY A 192 19.05 11.71 -2.96
N ASP A 193 18.30 12.03 -1.93
CA ASP A 193 17.43 13.19 -1.84
C ASP A 193 17.62 13.86 -0.48
N PHE A 194 17.52 15.19 -0.48
CA PHE A 194 17.73 16.04 0.67
C PHE A 194 16.53 16.95 0.84
N ARG A 195 15.89 16.84 2.01
CA ARG A 195 14.64 17.51 2.34
C ARG A 195 14.74 18.07 3.75
N SER A 196 14.33 19.33 3.92
CA SER A 196 14.34 19.99 5.23
C SER A 196 12.97 20.56 5.53
N VAL A 197 12.50 20.35 6.75
CA VAL A 197 11.16 20.73 7.19
C VAL A 197 11.23 21.51 8.50
N CYS A 198 10.35 22.50 8.63
CA CYS A 198 9.96 23.05 9.91
C CYS A 198 8.82 22.19 10.44
N MET A 199 9.07 21.38 11.46
CA MET A 199 8.03 20.56 12.08
C MET A 199 7.74 21.07 13.50
N PHE A 200 6.48 20.96 13.91
CA PHE A 200 6.05 21.25 15.27
C PHE A 200 4.82 20.44 15.65
N ARG A 201 4.81 19.91 16.87
CA ARG A 201 3.57 19.43 17.48
C ARG A 201 2.64 20.62 17.70
N THR A 202 1.37 20.49 17.32
CA THR A 202 0.35 21.50 17.57
C THR A 202 0.40 21.90 19.05
N PRO A 203 0.45 23.20 19.41
CA PRO A 203 0.39 23.63 20.79
C PRO A 203 -0.96 23.24 21.41
N ARG A 204 -1.00 22.05 22.05
CA ARG A 204 -2.00 21.76 23.08
C ARG A 204 -1.75 22.78 24.18
N ASN A 205 -2.55 23.85 24.23
CA ASN A 205 -2.58 24.75 25.37
C ASN A 205 -2.91 23.90 26.61
N SER A 206 -1.89 23.56 27.40
CA SER A 206 -1.93 22.65 28.54
C SER A 206 -2.37 23.35 29.84
N GLY A 207 -2.95 24.54 29.74
CA GLY A 207 -3.88 25.03 30.74
C GLY A 207 -5.21 24.27 30.63
N ILE A 208 -5.94 24.15 31.74
CA ILE A 208 -7.25 23.50 31.77
C ILE A 208 -8.18 24.24 30.81
N LYS A 209 -8.58 23.61 29.70
CA LYS A 209 -9.42 24.22 28.65
C LYS A 209 -10.90 24.24 29.05
N GLY A 210 -11.22 24.83 30.20
CA GLY A 210 -12.60 24.94 30.71
C GLY A 210 -13.56 25.64 29.74
N GLY A 211 -13.04 26.45 28.80
CA GLY A 211 -13.80 27.06 27.73
C GLY A 211 -14.51 26.07 26.79
N VAL A 212 -14.05 24.82 26.62
CA VAL A 212 -14.66 23.85 25.69
C VAL A 212 -16.09 23.45 26.07
N PHE A 213 -16.48 23.61 27.35
CA PHE A 213 -17.86 23.42 27.82
C PHE A 213 -18.70 24.72 27.83
N VAL A 214 -18.14 25.83 27.34
CA VAL A 214 -18.80 27.14 27.23
C VAL A 214 -18.89 27.56 25.75
N GLU A 215 -17.86 27.28 24.96
CA GLU A 215 -17.70 27.49 23.52
C GLU A 215 -18.88 27.01 22.62
N PRO A 216 -19.65 25.95 22.96
CA PRO A 216 -20.87 25.58 22.21
C PRO A 216 -21.92 26.69 22.07
N PHE A 217 -21.89 27.71 22.93
CA PHE A 217 -22.73 28.89 22.83
C PHE A 217 -21.90 30.18 22.97
N SER A 218 -22.25 31.21 22.20
CA SER A 218 -21.67 32.55 22.40
C SER A 218 -21.95 33.05 23.81
N THR A 219 -21.02 33.81 24.40
CA THR A 219 -21.16 34.42 25.74
C THR A 219 -22.46 35.20 25.91
N LYS A 220 -22.95 35.84 24.83
CA LYS A 220 -24.26 36.52 24.80
C LYS A 220 -25.42 35.56 25.11
N VAL A 221 -25.40 34.36 24.56
CA VAL A 221 -26.45 33.32 24.76
C VAL A 221 -26.42 32.81 26.19
N TRP A 222 -25.24 32.56 26.77
CA TRP A 222 -25.11 32.19 28.19
C TRP A 222 -25.65 33.28 29.13
N ILE A 223 -25.36 34.55 28.85
CA ILE A 223 -25.89 35.68 29.63
C ILE A 223 -27.42 35.73 29.52
N TYR A 224 -27.99 35.64 28.31
CA TYR A 224 -29.45 35.63 28.14
C TYR A 224 -30.10 34.41 28.83
N PHE A 225 -29.51 33.22 28.74
CA PHE A 225 -30.01 32.03 29.42
C PHE A 225 -29.96 32.18 30.95
N GLY A 226 -28.87 32.69 31.52
CA GLY A 226 -28.76 32.99 32.95
C GLY A 226 -29.79 34.03 33.43
N VAL A 227 -30.02 35.08 32.65
CA VAL A 227 -31.08 36.08 32.92
C VAL A 227 -32.47 35.45 32.86
N ILE A 228 -32.73 34.56 31.89
CA ILE A 228 -34.00 33.82 31.78
C ILE A 228 -34.21 32.90 32.99
N LEU A 229 -33.18 32.16 33.43
CA LEU A 229 -33.27 31.29 34.62
C LEU A 229 -33.50 32.11 35.90
N ALA A 230 -32.78 33.22 36.09
CA ALA A 230 -32.97 34.10 37.24
C ALA A 230 -34.38 34.75 37.26
N LEU A 231 -34.86 35.20 36.10
CA LEU A 231 -36.21 35.76 35.94
C LEU A 231 -37.28 34.68 36.15
N ALA A 232 -37.07 33.44 35.68
CA ALA A 232 -37.97 32.32 35.94
C ALA A 232 -37.97 31.91 37.42
N ALA A 233 -36.83 31.90 38.10
CA ALA A 233 -36.73 31.65 39.54
C ALA A 233 -37.47 32.73 40.36
N LEU A 234 -37.31 34.00 39.98
CA LEU A 234 -38.00 35.14 40.59
C LEU A 234 -39.51 35.07 40.34
N LEU A 235 -39.95 34.77 39.11
CA LEU A 235 -41.36 34.59 38.79
C LEU A 235 -41.96 33.39 39.53
N LEU A 236 -41.25 32.26 39.61
CA LEU A 236 -41.71 31.10 40.39
C LEU A 236 -41.85 31.45 41.87
N TRP A 237 -40.83 32.06 42.48
CA TRP A 237 -40.86 32.53 43.86
C TRP A 237 -42.01 33.52 44.11
N PHE A 238 -42.21 34.47 43.20
CA PHE A 238 -43.35 35.40 43.25
C PHE A 238 -44.70 34.68 43.13
N THR A 239 -44.83 33.66 42.26
CA THR A 239 -46.07 32.87 42.17
C THR A 239 -46.31 32.03 43.42
N PHE A 240 -45.30 31.39 44.02
CA PHE A 240 -45.44 30.71 45.31
C PHE A 240 -45.82 31.69 46.44
N LEU A 241 -45.27 32.90 46.44
CA LEU A 241 -45.58 33.94 47.42
C LEU A 241 -47.02 34.48 47.25
N VAL A 242 -47.47 34.71 46.01
CA VAL A 242 -48.86 35.10 45.70
C VAL A 242 -49.83 33.95 45.97
N GLU A 243 -49.45 32.70 45.74
CA GLU A 243 -50.24 31.52 46.12
C GLU A 243 -50.43 31.46 47.64
N TYR A 244 -49.36 31.63 48.41
CA TYR A 244 -49.39 31.65 49.86
C TYR A 244 -50.28 32.78 50.41
N TYR A 245 -50.08 34.03 49.96
CA TYR A 245 -50.78 35.20 50.51
C TYR A 245 -52.19 35.46 49.93
N LYS A 246 -52.50 35.06 48.69
CA LYS A 246 -53.80 35.34 48.03
C LYS A 246 -54.61 34.12 47.64
N MET A 247 -54.02 32.94 47.47
CA MET A 247 -54.75 31.71 47.08
C MET A 247 -55.00 30.75 48.26
N GLY A 248 -54.22 30.85 49.35
CA GLY A 248 -54.60 30.47 50.72
C GLY A 248 -54.95 29.00 51.04
N LYS A 249 -54.92 28.07 50.08
CA LYS A 249 -55.40 26.68 50.28
C LYS A 249 -54.54 25.54 49.72
N HIS A 250 -53.39 25.81 49.10
CA HIS A 250 -52.64 24.78 48.34
C HIS A 250 -51.13 24.63 48.61
N SER A 251 -50.55 25.35 49.58
CA SER A 251 -49.12 25.25 49.90
C SER A 251 -48.83 25.42 51.40
N THR A 252 -48.35 24.37 52.06
CA THR A 252 -48.02 24.36 53.51
C THR A 252 -46.58 24.77 53.82
N PHE A 253 -45.69 24.77 52.84
CA PHE A 253 -44.28 25.14 52.98
C PHE A 253 -43.96 26.30 52.03
N ILE A 254 -43.29 27.33 52.53
CA ILE A 254 -42.71 28.39 51.69
C ILE A 254 -41.33 27.89 51.24
N PRO A 255 -41.13 27.53 49.95
CA PRO A 255 -39.79 27.21 49.48
C PRO A 255 -38.91 28.45 49.60
N SER A 256 -37.75 28.30 50.25
CA SER A 256 -36.78 29.41 50.36
C SER A 256 -36.36 29.87 48.97
N PHE A 257 -35.87 31.11 48.84
CA PHE A 257 -35.38 31.59 47.53
C PHE A 257 -34.23 30.71 46.99
N LEU A 258 -33.38 30.17 47.89
CA LEU A 258 -32.38 29.16 47.55
C LEU A 258 -33.04 27.87 47.01
N THR A 259 -34.12 27.41 47.64
CA THR A 259 -34.91 26.28 47.13
C THR A 259 -35.45 26.57 45.73
N THR A 260 -36.09 27.72 45.47
CA THR A 260 -36.58 28.05 44.12
C THR A 260 -35.45 28.25 43.10
N CYS A 261 -34.26 28.70 43.53
CA CYS A 261 -33.07 28.69 42.67
C CYS A 261 -32.61 27.26 42.35
N LEU A 262 -32.62 26.34 43.33
CA LEU A 262 -32.36 24.91 43.10
C LEU A 262 -33.41 24.26 42.20
N ILE A 263 -34.68 24.71 42.22
CA ILE A 263 -35.70 24.29 41.24
C ILE A 263 -35.33 24.76 39.82
N SER A 264 -34.90 26.01 39.67
CA SER A 264 -34.57 26.59 38.35
C SER A 264 -33.27 26.04 37.76
N ILE A 265 -32.22 25.96 38.58
CA ILE A 265 -30.93 25.34 38.21
C ILE A 265 -31.11 23.84 38.00
N GLY A 266 -31.89 23.17 38.85
CA GLY A 266 -32.29 21.77 38.67
C GLY A 266 -32.97 21.54 37.32
N SER A 267 -33.96 22.37 36.95
CA SER A 267 -34.60 22.33 35.64
C SER A 267 -33.60 22.44 34.49
N ALA A 268 -32.66 23.39 34.55
CA ALA A 268 -31.60 23.53 33.56
C ALA A 268 -30.66 22.31 33.48
N CYS A 269 -30.42 21.65 34.62
CA CYS A 269 -29.67 20.39 34.74
C CYS A 269 -30.53 19.12 34.51
N ALA A 270 -31.76 19.24 34.02
CA ALA A 270 -32.75 18.15 33.84
C ALA A 270 -33.12 17.38 35.13
N GLN A 271 -32.90 17.95 36.30
CA GLN A 271 -33.25 17.42 37.63
C GLN A 271 -34.41 18.24 38.23
N SER A 272 -35.65 17.78 38.02
CA SER A 272 -36.84 18.46 38.58
C SER A 272 -36.98 18.27 40.08
N SER A 273 -37.53 19.26 40.77
CA SER A 273 -37.94 19.17 42.18
C SER A 273 -39.29 18.49 42.38
N TYR A 274 -39.55 18.02 43.60
CA TYR A 274 -40.86 17.53 44.05
C TYR A 274 -41.91 18.65 44.26
N LEU A 275 -41.45 19.90 44.42
CA LEU A 275 -42.29 21.08 44.63
C LEU A 275 -42.87 21.57 43.29
N LEU A 276 -44.19 21.75 43.23
CA LEU A 276 -44.93 22.17 42.04
C LEU A 276 -45.88 23.33 42.38
N PRO A 277 -45.93 24.42 41.59
CA PRO A 277 -46.87 25.51 41.84
C PRO A 277 -48.34 25.08 41.68
N GLY A 278 -49.19 25.59 42.57
CA GLY A 278 -50.63 25.35 42.58
C GLY A 278 -51.39 26.23 41.58
N SER A 279 -50.94 27.48 41.37
CA SER A 279 -51.62 28.43 40.50
C SER A 279 -51.42 28.13 39.02
N ILE A 280 -52.42 28.49 38.23
CA ILE A 280 -52.39 28.41 36.77
C ILE A 280 -51.23 29.25 36.18
N GLY A 281 -50.90 30.39 36.80
CA GLY A 281 -49.77 31.23 36.40
C GLY A 281 -48.41 30.58 36.68
N GLY A 282 -48.18 30.12 37.92
CA GLY A 282 -46.94 29.45 38.31
C GLY A 282 -46.68 28.18 37.49
N ARG A 283 -47.72 27.40 37.17
CA ARG A 283 -47.61 26.23 36.28
C ARG A 283 -47.18 26.58 34.87
N PHE A 284 -47.61 27.72 34.33
CA PHE A 284 -47.15 28.18 33.02
C PHE A 284 -45.68 28.61 33.05
N VAL A 285 -45.26 29.36 34.07
CA VAL A 285 -43.84 29.70 34.28
C VAL A 285 -43.00 28.42 34.34
N PHE A 286 -43.42 27.42 35.13
CA PHE A 286 -42.75 26.13 35.28
C PHE A 286 -42.66 25.33 33.97
N ILE A 287 -43.74 25.27 33.18
CA ILE A 287 -43.75 24.59 31.87
C ILE A 287 -42.84 25.31 30.87
N THR A 288 -42.87 26.65 30.82
CA THR A 288 -41.98 27.42 29.92
C THR A 288 -40.51 27.29 30.30
N LEU A 289 -40.20 27.22 31.60
CA LEU A 289 -38.87 26.95 32.13
C LEU A 289 -38.36 25.56 31.73
N MET A 290 -39.20 24.52 31.87
CA MET A 290 -38.82 23.16 31.43
C MET A 290 -38.59 23.08 29.91
N LEU A 291 -39.40 23.78 29.12
CA LEU A 291 -39.26 23.80 27.66
C LEU A 291 -37.95 24.46 27.21
N ILE A 292 -37.60 25.64 27.75
CA ILE A 292 -36.36 26.32 27.36
C ILE A 292 -35.13 25.54 27.82
N SER A 293 -35.16 24.94 29.03
CA SER A 293 -34.12 24.05 29.52
C SER A 293 -33.91 22.84 28.60
N PHE A 294 -34.99 22.19 28.17
CA PHE A 294 -34.93 21.02 27.27
C PHE A 294 -34.30 21.37 25.91
N ILE A 295 -34.72 22.47 25.27
CA ILE A 295 -34.19 22.88 23.96
C ILE A 295 -32.70 23.22 24.06
N MET A 296 -32.31 24.00 25.08
CA MET A 296 -30.91 24.39 25.31
C MET A 296 -30.01 23.17 25.58
N LEU A 297 -30.47 22.20 26.38
CA LEU A 297 -29.70 21.01 26.72
C LEU A 297 -29.45 20.10 25.51
N ASN A 298 -30.44 19.89 24.64
CA ASN A 298 -30.28 19.06 23.44
C ASN A 298 -29.32 19.69 22.42
N TYR A 299 -29.37 21.02 22.24
CA TYR A 299 -28.42 21.70 21.37
C TYR A 299 -27.00 21.62 21.94
N TYR A 300 -26.84 21.93 23.23
CA TYR A 300 -25.57 21.87 23.95
C TYR A 300 -24.86 20.51 23.80
N THR A 301 -25.54 19.40 24.08
CA THR A 301 -24.93 18.07 24.02
C THR A 301 -24.49 17.71 22.60
N SER A 302 -25.29 18.05 21.58
CA SER A 302 -24.94 17.77 20.18
C SER A 302 -23.65 18.48 19.74
N VAL A 303 -23.48 19.75 20.11
CA VAL A 303 -22.32 20.56 19.74
C VAL A 303 -21.08 20.14 20.54
N VAL A 304 -21.21 19.87 21.85
CA VAL A 304 -20.09 19.35 22.67
C VAL A 304 -19.55 18.03 22.09
N VAL A 305 -20.44 17.10 21.71
CA VAL A 305 -20.03 15.82 21.11
C VAL A 305 -19.33 16.05 19.76
N SER A 306 -19.83 16.95 18.91
CA SER A 306 -19.18 17.28 17.63
C SER A 306 -17.81 17.93 17.79
N ILE A 307 -17.58 18.73 18.83
CA ILE A 307 -16.29 19.37 19.12
C ILE A 307 -15.29 18.34 19.67
N LEU A 308 -15.73 17.44 20.57
CA LEU A 308 -14.88 16.42 21.19
C LEU A 308 -14.52 15.26 20.25
N LEU A 309 -15.36 14.94 19.26
CA LEU A 309 -15.08 13.93 18.23
C LEU A 309 -14.37 14.49 16.99
N GLY A 310 -14.19 15.82 16.90
CA GLY A 310 -13.45 16.45 15.82
C GLY A 310 -11.98 16.02 15.82
N SER A 311 -11.43 15.72 14.64
CA SER A 311 -9.98 15.52 14.49
C SER A 311 -9.20 16.73 15.03
N PRO A 312 -8.05 16.55 15.69
CA PRO A 312 -7.30 17.67 16.27
C PRO A 312 -7.04 18.76 15.23
N VAL A 313 -7.41 20.00 15.57
CA VAL A 313 -7.39 21.14 14.63
C VAL A 313 -5.96 21.39 14.20
N LYS A 314 -5.61 20.95 12.98
CA LYS A 314 -4.32 21.23 12.35
C LYS A 314 -4.13 22.74 12.28
N SER A 315 -2.92 23.19 12.57
CA SER A 315 -2.65 24.62 12.72
C SER A 315 -2.87 25.39 11.40
N ASN A 316 -3.23 26.66 11.52
CA ASN A 316 -3.42 27.55 10.37
C ASN A 316 -2.10 27.94 9.69
N ILE A 317 -0.94 27.58 10.28
CA ILE A 317 0.40 27.91 9.79
C ILE A 317 0.79 26.87 8.72
N LYS A 318 0.82 27.28 7.44
CA LYS A 318 1.10 26.38 6.30
C LYS A 318 2.32 26.78 5.48
N THR A 319 2.71 28.05 5.52
CA THR A 319 3.82 28.62 4.75
C THR A 319 4.97 29.09 5.65
N MET A 320 6.14 29.32 5.05
CA MET A 320 7.27 29.94 5.73
C MET A 320 6.92 31.36 6.22
N SER A 321 6.08 32.09 5.48
CA SER A 321 5.61 33.42 5.88
C SER A 321 4.72 33.39 7.13
N ASP A 322 3.76 32.46 7.22
CA ASP A 322 2.91 32.29 8.40
C ASP A 322 3.76 31.95 9.63
N LEU A 323 4.78 31.11 9.43
CA LEU A 323 5.69 30.66 10.48
C LEU A 323 6.59 31.82 10.97
N ALA A 324 7.13 32.63 10.05
CA ALA A 324 7.91 33.82 10.37
C ALA A 324 7.11 34.86 11.17
N ASP A 325 5.81 34.93 10.92
CA ASP A 325 4.90 35.94 11.49
C ASP A 325 4.14 35.42 12.74
N SER A 326 4.21 34.12 13.02
CA SER A 326 3.68 33.47 14.23
C SER A 326 4.44 33.84 15.52
N ASN A 327 3.87 33.50 16.68
CA ASN A 327 4.55 33.57 17.98
C ASN A 327 5.38 32.32 18.34
N LEU A 328 5.52 31.33 17.44
CA LEU A 328 6.17 30.05 17.78
C LEU A 328 7.69 30.19 17.98
N ASP A 329 8.22 29.39 18.90
CA ASP A 329 9.64 29.36 19.25
C ASP A 329 10.40 28.45 18.25
N VAL A 330 11.27 29.03 17.43
CA VAL A 330 12.11 28.27 16.48
C VAL A 330 13.43 27.82 17.13
N GLY A 331 13.83 26.59 16.81
CA GLY A 331 15.21 26.08 16.87
C GLY A 331 15.61 25.42 15.53
N LEU A 332 16.91 25.35 15.27
CA LEU A 332 17.53 24.91 14.03
C LEU A 332 18.54 23.78 14.30
N GLU A 333 18.65 22.82 13.40
CA GLU A 333 19.74 21.84 13.42
C GLU A 333 21.04 22.47 12.83
N PRO A 334 22.20 22.36 13.52
CA PRO A 334 23.45 23.05 13.16
C PRO A 334 24.20 22.42 11.98
N LEU A 335 23.49 22.22 10.86
CA LEU A 335 24.00 21.59 9.66
C LEU A 335 24.57 22.63 8.69
N PRO A 336 25.73 22.41 8.04
CA PRO A 336 26.40 23.41 7.18
C PRO A 336 25.50 24.01 6.08
N PHE A 337 24.61 23.19 5.51
CA PHE A 337 23.65 23.61 4.50
C PHE A 337 22.48 24.46 5.05
N THR A 338 22.14 24.35 6.34
CA THR A 338 21.20 25.25 7.03
C THR A 338 21.80 26.65 7.16
N TYR A 339 23.06 26.76 7.62
CA TYR A 339 23.80 28.03 7.65
C TYR A 339 23.92 28.65 6.25
N SER A 340 24.34 27.84 5.26
CA SER A 340 24.48 28.28 3.87
C SER A 340 23.15 28.80 3.30
N TYR A 341 22.04 28.09 3.48
CA TYR A 341 20.72 28.48 2.97
C TYR A 341 20.20 29.77 3.62
N LEU A 342 20.34 29.93 4.94
CA LEU A 342 19.92 31.15 5.64
C LEU A 342 20.73 32.38 5.25
N ASN A 343 22.03 32.22 4.96
CA ASN A 343 22.91 33.33 4.56
C ASN A 343 22.85 33.67 3.06
N SER A 344 22.67 32.68 2.17
CA SER A 344 22.75 32.87 0.70
C SER A 344 21.39 33.06 0.02
N SER A 345 20.27 32.71 0.65
CA SER A 345 18.97 32.75 0.00
C SER A 345 18.50 34.18 -0.31
N THR A 346 18.10 34.40 -1.57
CA THR A 346 17.57 35.69 -2.03
C THR A 346 16.08 35.88 -1.71
N LEU A 347 15.37 34.78 -1.41
CA LEU A 347 13.92 34.69 -1.25
C LEU A 347 13.36 35.62 -0.14
N PRO A 348 12.24 36.31 -0.39
CA PRO A 348 11.69 37.29 0.57
C PRO A 348 11.15 36.63 1.85
N GLU A 349 10.58 35.43 1.75
CA GLU A 349 10.06 34.68 2.90
C GLU A 349 11.17 34.24 3.85
N VAL A 350 12.27 33.68 3.32
CA VAL A 350 13.42 33.26 4.13
C VAL A 350 14.10 34.47 4.78
N LYS A 351 14.21 35.60 4.07
CA LYS A 351 14.68 36.87 4.66
C LYS A 351 13.76 37.40 5.77
N ARG A 352 12.44 37.27 5.63
CA ARG A 352 11.46 37.61 6.69
C ARG A 352 11.65 36.70 7.91
N PHE A 353 11.78 35.38 7.69
CA PHE A 353 12.04 34.39 8.73
C PHE A 353 13.36 34.65 9.47
N VAL A 354 14.47 34.88 8.75
CA VAL A 354 15.76 35.24 9.33
C VAL A 354 15.63 36.48 10.22
N LYS A 355 15.02 37.57 9.71
CA LYS A 355 14.86 38.82 10.45
C LYS A 355 13.97 38.68 11.69
N ARG A 356 12.91 37.86 11.66
CA ARG A 356 11.95 37.72 12.77
C ARG A 356 12.28 36.61 13.77
N LYS A 357 12.95 35.52 13.35
CA LYS A 357 13.15 34.31 14.16
C LYS A 357 14.62 33.99 14.48
N VAL A 358 15.54 34.29 13.55
CA VAL A 358 16.96 33.94 13.69
C VAL A 358 17.73 35.07 14.37
N VAL A 359 17.71 36.27 13.80
CA VAL A 359 18.49 37.43 14.29
C VAL A 359 18.28 37.73 15.78
N PRO A 360 17.04 37.75 16.33
CA PRO A 360 16.84 38.02 17.75
C PRO A 360 17.42 36.97 18.71
N LYS A 361 17.70 35.75 18.22
CA LYS A 361 18.17 34.63 19.04
C LYS A 361 19.67 34.35 18.93
N ILE A 362 20.36 34.89 17.92
CA ILE A 362 21.79 34.65 17.66
C ILE A 362 22.66 34.79 18.92
N HIS A 363 22.38 35.78 19.77
CA HIS A 363 23.18 36.05 20.97
C HIS A 363 22.83 35.20 22.21
N THR A 364 21.87 34.27 22.13
CA THR A 364 21.31 33.58 23.32
C THR A 364 21.61 32.09 23.40
N ASN A 365 22.40 31.53 22.47
CA ASN A 365 22.67 30.09 22.24
C ASN A 365 21.45 29.16 22.03
N ASN A 366 20.24 29.57 22.44
CA ASN A 366 18.99 28.83 22.36
C ASN A 366 18.37 28.75 20.95
N LEU A 367 19.21 28.76 19.91
CA LEU A 367 18.82 28.63 18.51
C LEU A 367 19.22 27.28 17.91
N TRP A 368 20.39 26.75 18.27
CA TRP A 368 20.97 25.57 17.63
C TRP A 368 20.88 24.34 18.53
N PHE A 369 20.31 23.24 18.02
CA PHE A 369 20.10 21.99 18.77
C PHE A 369 20.44 20.79 17.88
N SER A 370 21.02 19.72 18.44
CA SER A 370 21.18 18.46 17.70
C SER A 370 19.81 17.88 17.33
N ALA A 371 19.74 17.04 16.28
CA ALA A 371 18.49 16.38 15.90
C ALA A 371 17.75 15.74 17.08
N GLN A 372 18.49 15.04 17.95
CA GLN A 372 17.91 14.36 19.11
C GLN A 372 17.38 15.32 20.18
N GLU A 373 18.13 16.35 20.55
CA GLU A 373 17.65 17.35 21.50
C GLU A 373 16.46 18.12 20.91
N GLY A 374 16.55 18.59 19.67
CA GLY A 374 15.49 19.36 19.02
C GLY A 374 14.18 18.60 18.83
N ILE A 375 14.24 17.31 18.47
CA ILE A 375 13.04 16.46 18.29
C ILE A 375 12.42 16.05 19.63
N MET A 376 13.24 15.76 20.65
CA MET A 376 12.73 15.52 22.01
C MET A 376 12.14 16.80 22.62
N ARG A 377 12.76 17.96 22.36
CA ARG A 377 12.25 19.29 22.75
C ARG A 377 10.95 19.64 22.02
N MET A 378 10.80 19.27 20.75
CA MET A 378 9.54 19.36 19.98
C MET A 378 8.44 18.45 20.55
N ARG A 379 8.79 17.26 21.05
CA ARG A 379 7.83 16.34 21.70
C ARG A 379 7.35 16.89 23.03
N ASN A 380 8.30 17.33 23.86
CA ASN A 380 8.09 17.70 25.26
C ASN A 380 7.53 19.14 25.41
N ARG A 381 7.84 20.04 24.47
CA ARG A 381 7.38 21.44 24.46
C ARG A 381 6.57 21.72 23.19
N PRO A 382 5.26 21.39 23.16
CA PRO A 382 4.44 21.60 21.97
C PRO A 382 4.35 23.10 21.63
N GLY A 383 4.36 23.43 20.33
CA GLY A 383 4.59 24.80 19.85
C GLY A 383 6.06 25.24 19.77
N PHE A 384 7.03 24.39 20.17
CA PHE A 384 8.41 24.51 19.70
C PHE A 384 8.50 24.00 18.26
N VAL A 385 9.09 24.80 17.38
CA VAL A 385 9.32 24.48 15.96
C VAL A 385 10.77 24.11 15.80
N PHE A 386 11.03 22.89 15.33
CA PHE A 386 12.37 22.43 15.04
C PHE A 386 12.58 22.26 13.54
N VAL A 387 13.70 22.77 13.03
CA VAL A 387 14.07 22.70 11.61
C VAL A 387 15.22 21.72 11.44
N PHE A 388 14.95 20.60 10.79
CA PHE A 388 15.86 19.46 10.69
C PHE A 388 15.88 18.83 9.29
N GLU A 389 16.85 17.94 9.08
CA GLU A 389 16.93 17.09 7.88
C GLU A 389 16.01 15.86 8.03
N VAL A 390 15.16 15.63 7.03
CA VAL A 390 14.06 14.64 7.10
C VAL A 390 14.54 13.20 7.31
N SER A 391 15.62 12.77 6.65
CA SER A 391 16.09 11.38 6.78
C SER A 391 16.59 11.07 8.20
N THR A 392 17.30 12.01 8.84
CA THR A 392 17.66 11.94 10.26
C THR A 392 16.41 12.02 11.15
N GLY A 393 15.55 13.01 10.91
CA GLY A 393 14.46 13.35 11.81
C GLY A 393 13.29 12.37 11.82
N TYR A 394 12.82 11.92 10.66
CA TYR A 394 11.73 10.93 10.57
C TYR A 394 12.15 9.59 11.20
N ASN A 395 13.40 9.15 10.96
CA ASN A 395 13.98 7.94 11.58
C ASN A 395 13.93 8.01 13.12
N LEU A 396 14.16 9.20 13.70
CA LEU A 396 14.08 9.39 15.15
C LEU A 396 12.63 9.53 15.65
N ILE A 397 11.75 10.24 14.92
CA ILE A 397 10.33 10.40 15.28
C ILE A 397 9.63 9.03 15.30
N GLU A 398 9.76 8.22 14.25
CA GLU A 398 9.18 6.87 14.19
C GLU A 398 9.65 5.96 15.34
N ARG A 399 10.91 6.13 15.79
CA ARG A 399 11.47 5.37 16.92
C ARG A 399 11.03 5.87 18.30
N THR A 400 10.62 7.14 18.42
CA THR A 400 10.40 7.77 19.74
C THR A 400 8.95 8.17 20.01
N TYR A 401 8.19 8.61 19.01
CA TYR A 401 6.79 9.06 19.12
C TYR A 401 5.83 7.88 18.97
N GLU A 402 4.66 7.96 19.62
CA GLU A 402 3.56 7.04 19.32
C GLU A 402 2.82 7.45 18.03
N ALA A 403 2.13 6.50 17.39
CA ALA A 403 1.36 6.77 16.16
C ALA A 403 0.28 7.85 16.33
N SER A 404 -0.25 8.01 17.55
CA SER A 404 -1.16 9.09 17.97
C SER A 404 -0.46 10.46 17.98
N GLU A 405 0.77 10.53 18.48
CA GLU A 405 1.56 11.76 18.55
C GLU A 405 2.07 12.20 17.18
N ILE A 406 2.36 11.26 16.29
CA ILE A 406 2.71 11.54 14.89
C ILE A 406 1.57 12.30 14.20
N CYS A 407 0.31 11.99 14.51
CA CYS A 407 -0.86 12.70 13.98
C CYS A 407 -1.06 14.13 14.56
N ASP A 408 -0.43 14.49 15.70
CA ASP A 408 -0.45 15.86 16.26
C ASP A 408 0.54 16.82 15.56
N LEU A 409 1.42 16.30 14.69
CA LEU A 409 2.50 17.05 14.03
C LEU A 409 1.99 17.87 12.82
N ASN A 410 2.48 19.11 12.72
CA ASN A 410 2.35 19.96 11.53
C ASN A 410 3.71 20.03 10.83
N GLU A 411 3.70 19.96 9.51
CA GLU A 411 4.89 20.08 8.67
C GLU A 411 4.75 21.29 7.75
N VAL A 412 5.77 22.15 7.75
CA VAL A 412 5.94 23.28 6.81
C VAL A 412 7.29 23.09 6.11
N LEU A 413 7.32 23.18 4.78
CA LEU A 413 8.54 22.97 4.02
C LEU A 413 9.54 24.12 4.27
N PHE A 414 10.76 23.80 4.72
CA PHE A 414 11.79 24.82 4.98
C PHE A 414 12.52 25.25 3.70
N ARG A 415 12.74 24.29 2.79
CA ARG A 415 13.42 24.45 1.51
C ARG A 415 12.82 23.46 0.50
N PRO A 416 12.66 23.80 -0.80
CA PRO A 416 12.30 22.85 -1.84
C PRO A 416 13.21 21.60 -1.84
N ASP A 417 12.62 20.43 -2.04
CA ASP A 417 13.33 19.15 -2.10
C ASP A 417 14.46 19.20 -3.15
N THR A 418 15.66 18.73 -2.79
CA THR A 418 16.84 18.76 -3.67
C THR A 418 17.46 17.37 -3.82
N GLN A 419 17.84 17.01 -5.04
CA GLN A 419 18.53 15.73 -5.28
C GLN A 419 20.00 15.83 -4.88
N LEU A 420 20.47 14.79 -4.17
CA LEU A 420 21.88 14.58 -3.87
C LEU A 420 22.49 13.68 -4.94
N VAL A 421 23.68 14.07 -5.41
CA VAL A 421 24.35 13.44 -6.54
C VAL A 421 25.70 12.89 -6.08
N THR A 422 26.11 11.75 -6.62
CA THR A 422 27.50 11.27 -6.50
C THR A 422 28.37 11.99 -7.54
N HIS A 423 29.57 12.40 -7.14
CA HIS A 423 30.46 13.23 -7.96
C HIS A 423 31.85 12.60 -8.10
N LEU A 424 32.47 12.85 -9.24
CA LEU A 424 33.88 12.55 -9.52
C LEU A 424 34.63 13.84 -9.82
N HIS A 425 35.95 13.87 -9.64
CA HIS A 425 36.76 14.99 -10.12
C HIS A 425 36.63 15.13 -11.65
N ARG A 426 36.54 16.37 -12.15
CA ARG A 426 36.19 16.68 -13.55
C ARG A 426 37.16 16.06 -14.56
N ASN A 427 38.44 15.97 -14.17
CA ASN A 427 39.54 15.42 -14.96
C ASN A 427 39.81 13.92 -14.69
N SER A 428 38.89 13.20 -14.04
CA SER A 428 39.05 11.76 -13.76
C SER A 428 38.70 10.92 -15.00
N SER A 429 39.66 10.12 -15.48
CA SER A 429 39.44 9.14 -16.56
C SER A 429 38.43 8.04 -16.17
N TYR A 430 38.29 7.75 -14.88
CA TYR A 430 37.25 6.85 -14.35
C TYR A 430 35.85 7.45 -14.41
N ARG A 431 35.68 8.74 -14.74
CA ARG A 431 34.35 9.38 -14.85
C ARG A 431 33.45 8.58 -15.77
N GLU A 432 33.95 8.14 -16.92
CA GLU A 432 33.15 7.31 -17.81
C GLU A 432 33.11 5.83 -17.37
N ILE A 433 34.12 5.23 -16.74
CA ILE A 433 33.98 3.84 -16.22
C ILE A 433 32.89 3.73 -15.14
N VAL A 434 32.72 4.76 -14.32
CA VAL A 434 31.64 4.87 -13.32
C VAL A 434 30.31 5.40 -13.92
N ARG A 435 30.31 5.84 -15.19
CA ARG A 435 29.15 6.44 -15.89
C ARG A 435 28.72 5.67 -17.14
N LEU A 436 29.56 5.54 -18.18
CA LEU A 436 29.37 4.85 -19.47
C LEU A 436 29.02 3.36 -19.42
N LYS A 437 28.87 2.75 -18.25
CA LYS A 437 27.91 1.64 -18.16
C LYS A 437 26.51 2.27 -18.25
N LEU A 438 26.13 2.62 -19.49
CA LEU A 438 24.98 3.47 -19.85
C LEU A 438 24.51 3.28 -21.31
N VAL A 439 25.26 2.53 -22.13
CA VAL A 439 24.99 2.35 -23.56
C VAL A 439 25.29 0.90 -23.98
N LEU A 440 24.39 0.35 -24.80
CA LEU A 440 24.45 -1.00 -25.41
C LEU A 440 24.45 -2.19 -24.43
N PHE A 441 23.23 -2.67 -24.13
CA PHE A 441 22.89 -3.99 -23.59
C PHE A 441 23.64 -4.48 -22.32
N THR A 442 22.89 -4.48 -21.20
CA THR A 442 23.12 -5.24 -19.93
C THR A 442 23.63 -4.46 -18.70
N PHE A 443 22.90 -3.37 -18.38
CA PHE A 443 22.68 -2.81 -17.04
C PHE A 443 23.86 -2.06 -16.35
N ASP A 444 23.50 -0.87 -15.86
CA ASP A 444 24.31 0.34 -15.80
C ASP A 444 24.89 0.75 -14.41
N ILE A 445 25.73 -0.07 -13.74
CA ILE A 445 26.30 0.13 -12.35
C ILE A 445 25.46 0.98 -11.37
N ILE A 446 25.54 2.32 -11.34
CA ILE A 446 24.74 3.12 -10.41
C ILE A 446 23.27 3.11 -10.82
N LEU A 447 22.98 3.33 -12.10
CA LEU A 447 21.66 3.12 -12.69
C LEU A 447 21.23 1.65 -12.56
N ARG A 448 22.13 0.65 -12.64
CA ARG A 448 21.81 -0.77 -12.34
C ARG A 448 21.31 -0.95 -10.91
N ILE A 449 22.01 -0.37 -9.93
CA ILE A 449 21.61 -0.42 -8.52
C ILE A 449 20.26 0.26 -8.32
N ILE A 450 19.95 1.33 -9.09
CA ILE A 450 18.65 2.01 -9.11
C ILE A 450 17.55 1.17 -9.78
N GLU A 451 17.73 0.74 -11.03
CA GLU A 451 16.79 -0.03 -11.85
C GLU A 451 16.43 -1.39 -11.25
N THR A 452 17.41 -2.10 -10.71
CA THR A 452 17.18 -3.38 -10.00
C THR A 452 16.45 -3.19 -8.67
N GLY A 453 16.12 -1.96 -8.28
CA GLY A 453 15.44 -1.66 -7.02
C GLY A 453 16.28 -1.93 -5.77
N VAL A 454 17.56 -2.32 -5.91
CA VAL A 454 18.50 -2.50 -4.78
C VAL A 454 18.73 -1.16 -4.06
N HIS A 455 18.89 -0.07 -4.82
CA HIS A 455 18.86 1.31 -4.32
C HIS A 455 17.58 1.59 -3.56
N ALA A 456 16.42 1.30 -4.16
CA ALA A 456 15.12 1.59 -3.55
C ALA A 456 14.87 0.76 -2.27
N LYS A 457 15.37 -0.48 -2.22
CA LYS A 457 15.39 -1.33 -1.02
C LYS A 457 16.24 -0.70 0.08
N HIS A 458 17.50 -0.37 -0.20
CA HIS A 458 18.38 0.23 0.79
C HIS A 458 17.92 1.63 1.21
N ARG A 459 17.43 2.46 0.28
CA ARG A 459 16.83 3.77 0.58
C ARG A 459 15.68 3.62 1.58
N ARG A 460 14.72 2.71 1.34
CA ARG A 460 13.62 2.42 2.29
C ARG A 460 14.07 1.85 3.65
N GLN A 461 15.26 1.25 3.71
CA GLN A 461 15.84 0.70 4.95
C GLN A 461 16.60 1.74 5.78
N TRP A 462 17.30 2.69 5.14
CA TRP A 462 18.15 3.68 5.82
C TRP A 462 17.53 5.08 5.90
N VAL A 463 16.62 5.44 4.98
CA VAL A 463 16.03 6.78 4.82
C VAL A 463 14.51 6.67 4.77
N ARG A 464 13.82 7.20 5.78
CA ARG A 464 12.37 7.40 5.75
C ARG A 464 11.99 8.66 4.96
N THR A 465 10.89 8.57 4.22
CA THR A 465 10.42 9.62 3.31
C THR A 465 9.00 10.12 3.62
N HIS A 466 8.30 9.46 4.55
CA HIS A 466 6.96 9.83 5.02
C HIS A 466 6.74 9.28 6.44
N LEU A 467 5.79 9.87 7.17
CA LEU A 467 5.35 9.44 8.50
C LEU A 467 3.88 9.00 8.44
N ASP A 468 3.62 7.70 8.66
CA ASP A 468 2.29 7.12 8.43
C ASP A 468 1.38 7.26 9.66
N CYS A 469 0.57 8.32 9.67
CA CYS A 469 -0.46 8.58 10.68
C CYS A 469 -1.67 7.63 10.49
N LEU A 470 -1.77 6.61 11.37
CA LEU A 470 -2.80 5.56 11.32
C LEU A 470 -4.05 5.92 12.15
N THR A 471 -4.94 6.76 11.61
CA THR A 471 -6.14 7.26 12.31
C THR A 471 -7.28 6.24 12.49
N ASN A 472 -7.21 5.08 11.83
CA ASN A 472 -8.38 4.28 11.44
C ASN A 472 -9.24 3.63 12.57
N ASN A 473 -8.87 3.78 13.85
CA ASN A 473 -9.69 3.38 14.99
C ASN A 473 -9.29 4.14 16.28
N LEU A 474 -8.94 5.43 16.17
CA LEU A 474 -8.71 6.26 17.35
C LEU A 474 -10.05 6.58 18.04
N ILE A 475 -10.40 5.77 19.04
CA ILE A 475 -11.40 6.14 20.05
C ILE A 475 -10.85 7.39 20.76
N VAL A 476 -11.47 8.54 20.53
CA VAL A 476 -11.06 9.82 21.15
C VAL A 476 -11.49 9.80 22.62
N HIS A 477 -10.66 9.21 23.46
CA HIS A 477 -10.81 9.26 24.90
C HIS A 477 -10.67 10.73 25.36
N VAL A 478 -11.75 11.28 25.92
CA VAL A 478 -11.77 12.67 26.42
C VAL A 478 -10.83 12.78 27.62
N GLY A 479 -9.61 13.25 27.34
CA GLY A 479 -8.54 13.33 28.34
C GLY A 479 -8.86 14.27 29.49
N LEU A 480 -8.22 14.03 30.64
CA LEU A 480 -8.37 14.86 31.83
C LEU A 480 -7.98 16.33 31.57
N GLU A 481 -7.17 16.64 30.56
CA GLU A 481 -6.85 18.02 30.14
C GLU A 481 -8.09 18.87 29.78
N TYR A 482 -9.20 18.24 29.38
CA TYR A 482 -10.49 18.90 29.13
C TYR A 482 -11.41 18.85 30.35
N THR A 483 -11.54 17.68 30.98
CA THR A 483 -12.51 17.43 32.07
C THR A 483 -12.00 17.80 33.47
N ALA A 484 -10.72 18.13 33.63
CA ALA A 484 -10.13 18.52 34.92
C ALA A 484 -10.85 19.71 35.58
N SER A 485 -11.37 20.67 34.82
CA SER A 485 -12.18 21.77 35.38
C SER A 485 -13.39 21.24 36.15
N LEU A 486 -14.13 20.31 35.53
CA LEU A 486 -15.31 19.68 36.10
C LEU A 486 -14.93 18.75 37.27
N PHE A 487 -13.89 17.93 37.10
CA PHE A 487 -13.45 17.01 38.16
C PHE A 487 -12.83 17.74 39.35
N ILE A 488 -12.08 18.85 39.17
CA ILE A 488 -11.55 19.65 40.28
C ILE A 488 -12.68 20.38 40.99
N MET A 489 -13.64 20.97 40.26
CA MET A 489 -14.84 21.58 40.85
C MET A 489 -15.63 20.55 41.70
N LEU A 490 -15.81 19.34 41.17
CA LEU A 490 -16.49 18.24 41.85
C LEU A 490 -15.68 17.67 43.02
N LEU A 491 -14.36 17.56 42.90
CA LEU A 491 -13.46 17.00 43.92
C LEU A 491 -13.18 17.99 45.05
N VAL A 492 -13.17 19.30 44.81
CA VAL A 492 -13.23 20.32 45.87
C VAL A 492 -14.55 20.18 46.64
N GLY A 493 -15.66 19.95 45.93
CA GLY A 493 -16.94 19.60 46.55
C GLY A 493 -16.88 18.30 47.37
N TYR A 494 -16.30 17.22 46.82
CA TYR A 494 -16.25 15.92 47.49
C TYR A 494 -15.21 15.83 48.61
N ILE A 495 -14.06 16.50 48.55
CA ILE A 495 -13.13 16.53 49.71
C ILE A 495 -13.80 17.20 50.91
N LEU A 496 -14.59 18.25 50.65
CA LEU A 496 -15.40 18.92 51.66
C LEU A 496 -16.52 18.02 52.24
N VAL A 497 -16.88 16.93 51.54
CA VAL A 497 -17.83 15.87 52.00
C VAL A 497 -17.11 14.62 52.54
N LEU A 498 -15.87 14.35 52.14
CA LEU A 498 -15.16 13.09 52.40
C LEU A 498 -14.09 13.22 53.50
N LEU A 499 -13.68 14.44 53.87
CA LEU A 499 -13.15 14.71 55.21
C LEU A 499 -14.18 14.40 56.31
N ILE A 500 -15.48 14.38 55.98
CA ILE A 500 -16.57 13.96 56.87
C ILE A 500 -16.73 12.41 56.88
N PHE A 501 -15.93 11.66 56.11
CA PHE A 501 -16.13 10.21 55.89
C PHE A 501 -14.85 9.35 56.04
N ILE A 502 -13.66 9.82 55.68
CA ILE A 502 -12.42 9.02 55.79
C ILE A 502 -11.97 8.74 57.25
N THR A 503 -12.69 9.31 58.22
CA THR A 503 -12.67 8.89 59.63
C THR A 503 -13.06 7.42 59.87
N GLU A 504 -13.67 6.72 58.90
CA GLU A 504 -14.48 5.52 59.18
C GLU A 504 -13.72 4.16 59.10
N LEU A 505 -12.88 3.84 58.09
CA LEU A 505 -12.25 2.49 57.94
C LEU A 505 -10.89 2.43 57.21
N LEU A 506 -9.98 1.52 57.64
CA LEU A 506 -8.74 1.09 56.93
C LEU A 506 -8.19 -0.28 57.44
N TRP A 507 -8.26 -1.41 56.69
CA TRP A 507 -7.56 -2.70 56.98
C TRP A 507 -7.45 -3.64 55.73
N ASN A 508 -6.61 -4.70 55.72
CA ASN A 508 -5.83 -5.14 54.51
C ASN A 508 -5.89 -6.66 54.05
N PRO A 509 -5.46 -7.06 52.80
CA PRO A 509 -5.47 -8.47 52.30
C PRO A 509 -4.28 -9.01 51.39
N GLN A 510 -4.38 -10.30 50.95
CA GLN A 510 -3.79 -11.01 49.74
C GLN A 510 -2.37 -11.67 49.69
N LEU A 511 -2.22 -12.69 48.77
CA LEU A 511 -0.99 -13.44 48.40
C LEU A 511 -1.13 -14.21 47.03
N GLN A 512 -0.02 -14.81 46.53
CA GLN A 512 0.18 -15.77 45.40
C GLN A 512 0.55 -15.25 44.00
N LEU A 513 1.69 -15.73 43.46
CA LEU A 513 2.16 -15.56 42.07
C LEU A 513 3.22 -16.63 41.69
N ARG A 514 3.31 -16.99 40.39
CA ARG A 514 4.44 -17.65 39.68
C ARG A 514 5.13 -18.88 40.32
N ARG A 515 4.97 -20.07 39.70
CA ARG A 515 5.93 -21.19 39.87
C ARG A 515 6.06 -22.25 38.74
N MET A 516 5.29 -22.19 37.64
CA MET A 516 5.08 -23.37 36.76
C MET A 516 5.47 -23.21 35.28
N THR A 517 6.75 -23.05 34.92
CA THR A 517 7.21 -23.04 33.50
C THR A 517 8.70 -23.49 33.31
N SER A 518 8.97 -24.68 32.74
CA SER A 518 10.33 -25.11 32.29
C SER A 518 10.42 -26.45 31.48
N ASN A 519 11.24 -26.51 30.41
CA ASN A 519 12.03 -27.67 29.82
C ASN A 519 11.43 -28.73 28.81
N TYR A 520 12.24 -29.22 27.80
CA TYR A 520 12.01 -30.26 26.71
C TYR A 520 13.36 -30.78 26.08
N GLY A 521 13.59 -31.78 25.17
CA GLY A 521 12.87 -33.01 24.67
C GLY A 521 13.03 -33.46 23.15
N ILE A 522 13.98 -34.36 22.71
CA ILE A 522 14.21 -34.87 21.28
C ILE A 522 14.79 -36.36 21.18
N TYR A 523 14.77 -37.11 20.02
CA TYR A 523 15.07 -38.59 19.85
C TYR A 523 15.57 -39.15 18.42
N MET A 524 16.02 -40.45 18.22
CA MET A 524 16.64 -41.10 16.97
C MET A 524 16.51 -42.69 16.79
N GLN A 525 16.77 -43.35 15.60
CA GLN A 525 16.65 -44.85 15.30
C GLN A 525 17.46 -45.43 14.05
N ASN A 526 17.72 -46.78 13.93
CA ASN A 526 18.49 -47.53 12.85
C ASN A 526 17.81 -48.84 12.27
N ILE A 527 18.27 -49.42 11.10
CA ILE A 527 17.76 -50.67 10.40
C ILE A 527 18.87 -51.50 9.64
N ASN A 528 18.62 -52.80 9.30
CA ASN A 528 19.47 -53.72 8.49
C ASN A 528 18.84 -54.09 7.11
N ALA A 529 19.66 -54.18 6.04
CA ALA A 529 19.23 -54.39 4.65
C ALA A 529 18.78 -55.81 4.25
N ASN A 530 19.34 -56.90 4.80
CA ASN A 530 19.03 -58.26 4.31
C ASN A 530 17.55 -58.67 4.55
N TYR A 531 16.88 -58.06 5.52
CA TYR A 531 15.44 -58.24 5.77
C TYR A 531 14.56 -57.39 4.83
N ALA A 532 15.10 -56.34 4.22
CA ALA A 532 14.33 -55.31 3.50
C ALA A 532 13.80 -55.76 2.11
N ILE A 533 14.27 -56.90 1.60
CA ILE A 533 13.93 -57.43 0.27
C ILE A 533 13.05 -58.69 0.34
N ALA A 534 13.02 -59.39 1.48
CA ALA A 534 12.08 -60.49 1.73
C ALA A 534 10.62 -60.00 1.87
N ASP A 535 10.44 -58.72 2.19
CA ASP A 535 9.16 -58.03 2.29
C ASP A 535 9.02 -57.06 1.10
N HIS A 536 8.22 -57.46 0.11
CA HIS A 536 8.09 -56.74 -1.17
C HIS A 536 7.56 -55.29 -1.04
N ASP A 537 6.91 -54.94 0.08
CA ASP A 537 6.35 -53.62 0.36
C ASP A 537 7.12 -52.86 1.47
N PHE A 538 8.23 -53.40 2.00
CA PHE A 538 9.01 -52.76 3.08
C PHE A 538 9.53 -51.38 2.68
N ILE A 539 10.23 -51.28 1.53
CA ILE A 539 10.81 -50.03 1.01
C ILE A 539 9.73 -48.95 0.93
N LYS A 540 8.59 -49.32 0.35
CA LYS A 540 7.42 -48.45 0.16
C LYS A 540 6.81 -48.01 1.49
N ARG A 541 6.70 -48.90 2.49
CA ARG A 541 6.19 -48.55 3.82
C ARG A 541 7.16 -47.68 4.63
N TYR A 542 8.46 -47.98 4.61
CA TYR A 542 9.46 -47.24 5.39
C TYR A 542 9.65 -45.80 4.89
N PHE A 543 9.64 -45.61 3.56
CA PHE A 543 9.72 -44.29 2.93
C PHE A 543 8.34 -43.59 2.78
N GLN A 544 7.23 -44.17 3.24
CA GLN A 544 5.91 -43.51 3.27
C GLN A 544 5.70 -42.59 4.49
N HIS A 545 6.74 -41.87 4.93
CA HIS A 545 6.68 -40.98 6.09
C HIS A 545 6.71 -39.50 5.69
N GLN A 546 5.73 -38.71 6.16
CA GLN A 546 5.59 -37.26 5.91
C GLN A 546 6.65 -36.37 6.63
N ARG A 547 7.87 -36.85 6.83
CA ARG A 547 8.96 -36.06 7.47
C ARG A 547 9.72 -35.27 6.42
N SER A 548 10.13 -34.04 6.75
CA SER A 548 10.64 -33.05 5.80
C SER A 548 12.02 -33.34 5.20
N SER A 549 12.79 -34.26 5.78
CA SER A 549 14.02 -34.81 5.19
C SER A 549 14.44 -36.09 5.91
N MET A 550 14.84 -37.13 5.17
CA MET A 550 15.45 -38.34 5.71
C MET A 550 16.86 -38.54 5.12
N GLY A 551 17.84 -38.85 5.96
CA GLY A 551 19.15 -39.31 5.51
C GLY A 551 19.13 -40.81 5.25
N VAL A 552 19.68 -41.25 4.12
CA VAL A 552 19.72 -42.65 3.68
C VAL A 552 21.16 -43.02 3.35
N PHE A 553 21.73 -43.94 4.13
CA PHE A 553 23.09 -44.46 3.95
C PHE A 553 23.04 -45.87 3.37
N ILE A 554 23.81 -46.14 2.31
CA ILE A 554 23.87 -47.44 1.62
C ILE A 554 25.31 -47.79 1.29
N ASP A 555 25.68 -49.04 1.55
CA ASP A 555 26.91 -49.67 1.06
C ASP A 555 26.67 -50.29 -0.32
N PHE A 556 27.50 -49.94 -1.31
CA PHE A 556 27.40 -50.41 -2.70
C PHE A 556 27.94 -51.84 -2.89
N ASN A 557 28.76 -52.35 -1.99
CA ASN A 557 29.42 -53.66 -2.12
C ASN A 557 28.67 -54.80 -1.41
N CYS A 558 27.66 -54.47 -0.60
CA CYS A 558 26.63 -55.43 -0.21
C CYS A 558 25.94 -56.05 -1.45
N TRP A 559 25.89 -57.39 -1.53
CA TRP A 559 25.39 -58.16 -2.70
C TRP A 559 24.03 -57.70 -3.26
N GLN A 560 23.12 -57.22 -2.40
CA GLN A 560 21.78 -56.78 -2.79
C GLN A 560 21.65 -55.26 -3.06
N SER A 561 22.73 -54.49 -2.94
CA SER A 561 22.74 -53.02 -3.12
C SER A 561 22.21 -52.59 -4.49
N GLY A 562 22.68 -53.21 -5.57
CA GLY A 562 22.28 -52.90 -6.94
C GLY A 562 20.82 -53.21 -7.22
N ALA A 563 20.28 -54.28 -6.60
CA ALA A 563 18.86 -54.59 -6.69
C ALA A 563 18.00 -53.55 -5.95
N LEU A 564 18.44 -53.13 -4.75
CA LEU A 564 17.79 -52.06 -3.98
C LEU A 564 17.81 -50.71 -4.72
N LEU A 565 18.95 -50.33 -5.31
CA LEU A 565 19.12 -49.08 -6.05
C LEU A 565 18.33 -49.07 -7.38
N ASN A 566 18.29 -50.19 -8.10
CA ASN A 566 17.40 -50.35 -9.25
C ASN A 566 15.93 -50.21 -8.83
N LYS A 567 15.53 -50.81 -7.70
CA LYS A 567 14.16 -50.67 -7.18
C LYS A 567 13.84 -49.24 -6.72
N ALA A 568 14.81 -48.51 -6.19
CA ALA A 568 14.68 -47.09 -5.87
C ALA A 568 14.52 -46.22 -7.13
N ASN A 569 15.20 -46.57 -8.23
CA ASN A 569 15.03 -45.93 -9.55
C ASN A 569 13.63 -46.21 -10.13
N ASP A 570 13.15 -47.47 -10.11
CA ASP A 570 11.78 -47.84 -10.52
C ASP A 570 10.71 -47.02 -9.75
N LEU A 571 10.89 -46.92 -8.43
CA LEU A 571 10.00 -46.23 -7.50
C LEU A 571 10.21 -44.70 -7.48
N LYS A 572 11.19 -44.17 -8.24
CA LYS A 572 11.53 -42.75 -8.34
C LYS A 572 11.87 -42.08 -7.00
N LEU A 573 12.52 -42.82 -6.09
CA LEU A 573 12.92 -42.36 -4.75
C LEU A 573 14.18 -41.46 -4.76
N PHE A 574 14.78 -41.25 -5.93
CA PHE A 574 15.81 -40.24 -6.13
C PHE A 574 15.17 -38.86 -6.33
N ASP A 575 14.66 -38.28 -5.24
CA ASP A 575 14.10 -36.92 -5.16
C ASP A 575 14.69 -36.12 -3.96
N HIS A 576 14.17 -34.93 -3.68
CA HIS A 576 14.64 -34.06 -2.59
C HIS A 576 14.26 -34.48 -1.16
N HIS A 577 13.37 -35.47 -0.95
CA HIS A 577 13.01 -35.91 0.41
C HIS A 577 14.12 -36.73 1.07
N TYR A 578 14.97 -37.36 0.25
CA TYR A 578 16.00 -38.31 0.66
C TYR A 578 17.39 -37.82 0.30
N ARG A 579 18.28 -37.80 1.30
CA ARG A 579 19.71 -37.53 1.08
C ARG A 579 20.44 -38.86 1.03
N TRP A 580 20.90 -39.24 -0.15
CA TRP A 580 21.53 -40.54 -0.42
C TRP A 580 23.05 -40.42 -0.31
N LEU A 581 23.63 -41.15 0.64
CA LEU A 581 25.08 -41.37 0.74
C LEU A 581 25.36 -42.82 0.36
N ILE A 582 25.96 -43.03 -0.81
CA ILE A 582 26.38 -44.35 -1.29
C ILE A 582 27.89 -44.49 -1.06
N TYR A 583 28.29 -45.51 -0.30
CA TYR A 583 29.70 -45.83 -0.03
C TYR A 583 30.19 -46.99 -0.90
N ASP A 584 31.39 -46.89 -1.47
CA ASP A 584 32.08 -47.93 -2.23
C ASP A 584 33.54 -48.10 -1.77
N GLU A 585 33.78 -49.18 -1.02
CA GLU A 585 35.10 -49.62 -0.55
C GLU A 585 36.07 -50.05 -1.67
N MET A 586 35.56 -50.42 -2.85
CA MET A 586 36.38 -50.86 -4.01
C MET A 586 36.78 -49.70 -4.94
N SER A 587 36.41 -48.46 -4.62
CA SER A 587 36.77 -47.22 -5.33
C SER A 587 36.57 -47.24 -6.87
N ASN A 588 35.64 -48.05 -7.37
CA ASN A 588 35.50 -48.30 -8.80
C ASN A 588 34.51 -47.33 -9.47
N ILE A 589 34.96 -46.09 -9.65
CA ILE A 589 34.23 -45.00 -10.32
C ILE A 589 33.60 -45.44 -11.64
N MET A 590 34.31 -46.20 -12.49
CA MET A 590 33.82 -46.58 -13.82
C MET A 590 32.69 -47.61 -13.75
N LYS A 591 32.75 -48.57 -12.82
CA LYS A 591 31.65 -49.51 -12.53
C LYS A 591 30.40 -48.75 -12.06
N PHE A 592 30.54 -47.84 -11.10
CA PHE A 592 29.43 -47.06 -10.58
C PHE A 592 28.83 -46.11 -11.64
N LYS A 593 29.68 -45.38 -12.37
CA LYS A 593 29.26 -44.44 -13.44
C LYS A 593 28.51 -45.14 -14.56
N ASN A 594 28.96 -46.32 -14.99
CA ASN A 594 28.27 -47.10 -16.01
C ASN A 594 26.92 -47.64 -15.49
N PHE A 595 26.86 -48.10 -14.23
CA PHE A 595 25.62 -48.56 -13.59
C PHE A 595 24.56 -47.43 -13.50
N VAL A 596 24.95 -46.25 -13.02
CA VAL A 596 24.06 -45.09 -12.83
C VAL A 596 23.77 -44.34 -14.15
N SER A 597 24.47 -44.61 -15.24
CA SER A 597 24.29 -43.92 -16.54
C SER A 597 22.86 -43.98 -17.10
N ASN A 598 22.11 -45.03 -16.76
CA ASN A 598 20.72 -45.26 -17.19
C ASN A 598 19.68 -44.94 -16.11
N PHE A 599 20.08 -44.32 -14.99
CA PHE A 599 19.15 -43.96 -13.91
C PHE A 599 18.49 -42.61 -14.21
N ASN A 600 17.18 -42.54 -13.99
CA ASN A 600 16.39 -41.34 -14.23
C ASN A 600 16.48 -40.37 -13.02
N LEU A 601 17.71 -39.95 -12.70
CA LEU A 601 17.99 -39.01 -11.62
C LEU A 601 17.33 -37.66 -11.90
N PHE A 602 16.58 -37.15 -10.92
CA PHE A 602 15.99 -35.83 -10.95
C PHE A 602 17.01 -34.74 -10.60
N ILE A 603 16.79 -33.51 -11.07
CA ILE A 603 17.77 -32.41 -10.92
C ILE A 603 17.95 -31.94 -9.47
N ASP A 604 16.95 -32.20 -8.62
CA ASP A 604 16.90 -31.94 -7.17
C ASP A 604 17.50 -33.07 -6.30
N THR A 605 18.02 -34.15 -6.90
CA THR A 605 18.64 -35.28 -6.17
C THR A 605 19.83 -34.86 -5.30
N ASP A 606 19.78 -35.21 -4.02
CA ASP A 606 20.96 -35.13 -3.14
C ASP A 606 21.64 -36.50 -3.05
N LEU A 607 22.31 -36.89 -4.14
CA LEU A 607 23.06 -38.15 -4.26
C LEU A 607 24.57 -37.88 -4.19
N THR A 608 25.20 -38.40 -3.14
CA THR A 608 26.65 -38.31 -2.91
C THR A 608 27.26 -39.71 -2.95
N TYR A 609 28.24 -39.92 -3.83
CA TYR A 609 29.05 -41.14 -3.90
C TYR A 609 30.35 -40.93 -3.11
N ALA A 610 30.67 -41.87 -2.23
CA ALA A 610 31.82 -41.83 -1.33
C ALA A 610 32.71 -43.05 -1.56
N MET A 611 34.00 -42.84 -1.76
CA MET A 611 35.00 -43.91 -1.89
C MET A 611 36.22 -43.66 -1.01
N LEU A 612 37.04 -44.68 -0.76
CA LEU A 612 38.30 -44.50 -0.03
C LEU A 612 39.36 -43.83 -0.92
N SER A 613 40.29 -43.08 -0.32
CA SER A 613 41.49 -42.59 -1.01
C SER A 613 42.68 -43.51 -0.79
N ASP A 614 43.27 -44.02 -1.88
CA ASP A 614 44.38 -44.96 -1.83
C ASP A 614 45.70 -44.34 -1.33
N GLU A 615 45.84 -43.01 -1.37
CA GLU A 615 47.11 -42.32 -1.11
C GLU A 615 47.56 -42.34 0.37
N HIS A 616 46.70 -42.72 1.33
CA HIS A 616 46.95 -42.54 2.78
C HIS A 616 46.70 -43.79 3.65
N ILE A 617 46.99 -44.99 3.13
CA ILE A 617 46.84 -46.28 3.86
C ILE A 617 47.75 -46.39 5.12
N ASN A 618 48.80 -45.58 5.24
CA ASN A 618 49.86 -45.72 6.25
C ASN A 618 49.59 -45.07 7.64
N SER A 619 48.33 -44.77 8.01
CA SER A 619 48.00 -44.27 9.37
C SER A 619 46.77 -44.97 9.95
N SER A 620 47.00 -45.86 10.93
CA SER A 620 46.05 -46.85 11.47
C SER A 620 44.91 -46.29 12.34
N LYS A 621 44.52 -45.02 12.16
CA LYS A 621 43.47 -44.34 12.94
C LYS A 621 42.54 -43.40 12.15
N ASN A 622 42.95 -42.95 10.96
CA ASN A 622 42.25 -41.90 10.20
C ASN A 622 42.02 -42.36 8.76
N SER A 623 40.77 -42.67 8.39
CA SER A 623 40.40 -42.94 6.99
C SER A 623 40.11 -41.63 6.25
N THR A 624 40.47 -41.57 4.96
CA THR A 624 40.14 -40.46 4.06
C THR A 624 39.16 -40.90 3.00
N PHE A 625 38.03 -40.19 2.93
CA PHE A 625 36.94 -40.45 1.99
C PHE A 625 36.87 -39.33 0.94
N LEU A 626 36.75 -39.72 -0.33
CA LEU A 626 36.56 -38.82 -1.46
C LEU A 626 35.08 -38.78 -1.83
N LEU A 627 34.46 -37.61 -1.76
CA LEU A 627 33.04 -37.41 -2.04
C LEU A 627 32.81 -36.79 -3.42
N TYR A 628 31.88 -37.37 -4.18
CA TYR A 628 31.45 -36.92 -5.50
C TYR A 628 29.96 -36.58 -5.47
N ASP A 629 29.60 -35.39 -5.99
CA ASP A 629 28.20 -35.07 -6.30
C ASP A 629 27.82 -35.75 -7.63
N VAL A 630 26.74 -36.53 -7.61
CA VAL A 630 26.27 -37.34 -8.74
C VAL A 630 24.91 -36.80 -9.17
N TYR A 631 24.78 -36.32 -10.40
CA TYR A 631 23.51 -35.77 -10.87
C TYR A 631 23.31 -35.88 -12.38
N ASN A 632 22.06 -36.04 -12.79
CA ASN A 632 21.63 -35.75 -14.16
C ASN A 632 20.72 -34.51 -14.13
N LYS A 633 20.79 -33.65 -15.14
CA LYS A 633 19.87 -32.51 -15.29
C LYS A 633 18.46 -32.94 -15.74
N GLY A 634 18.31 -34.17 -16.24
CA GLY A 634 17.04 -34.80 -16.59
C GLY A 634 17.15 -35.59 -17.89
N GLN A 635 17.32 -36.91 -17.81
CA GLN A 635 17.61 -37.79 -18.95
C GLN A 635 16.53 -37.71 -20.05
N LYS A 636 15.24 -37.64 -19.67
CA LYS A 636 14.09 -37.51 -20.59
C LYS A 636 14.21 -36.30 -21.54
N TRP A 637 14.87 -35.22 -21.12
CA TRP A 637 14.96 -33.96 -21.87
C TRP A 637 16.34 -33.73 -22.52
N GLY A 638 17.17 -34.78 -22.63
CA GLY A 638 18.52 -34.71 -23.22
C GLY A 638 19.67 -34.61 -22.20
N GLY A 639 19.36 -34.54 -20.90
CA GLY A 639 20.35 -34.42 -19.84
C GLY A 639 21.31 -35.61 -19.74
N ARG A 640 22.60 -35.30 -19.62
CA ARG A 640 23.69 -36.28 -19.43
C ARG A 640 24.03 -36.43 -17.94
N LEU A 641 24.52 -37.61 -17.55
CA LEU A 641 25.02 -37.86 -16.20
C LEU A 641 26.35 -37.13 -15.98
N ASN A 642 26.34 -36.17 -15.04
CA ASN A 642 27.53 -35.54 -14.50
C ASN A 642 27.90 -36.20 -13.17
N MET A 643 29.20 -36.34 -12.92
CA MET A 643 29.75 -36.77 -11.65
C MET A 643 31.02 -35.95 -11.39
N THR A 644 31.04 -35.25 -10.27
CA THR A 644 32.04 -34.20 -9.99
C THR A 644 32.51 -34.31 -8.54
N ALA A 645 33.83 -34.40 -8.34
CA ALA A 645 34.43 -34.44 -7.01
C ALA A 645 34.11 -33.13 -6.26
N ASP A 646 33.64 -33.23 -5.02
CA ASP A 646 33.28 -32.08 -4.19
C ASP A 646 34.36 -31.82 -3.13
N HIS A 647 34.54 -32.75 -2.19
CA HIS A 647 35.55 -32.63 -1.13
C HIS A 647 36.03 -33.97 -0.57
N ALA A 648 37.19 -33.93 0.07
CA ALA A 648 37.78 -35.01 0.85
C ALA A 648 37.50 -34.80 2.35
N VAL A 649 37.19 -35.88 3.08
CA VAL A 649 36.91 -35.88 4.52
C VAL A 649 37.83 -36.87 5.22
N THR A 650 38.49 -36.46 6.31
CA THR A 650 39.23 -37.33 7.20
C THR A 650 38.36 -37.68 8.41
N CYS A 651 38.11 -38.97 8.66
CA CYS A 651 37.29 -39.42 9.78
C CYS A 651 38.10 -40.20 10.82
N SER A 652 37.71 -40.01 12.08
CA SER A 652 38.10 -40.82 13.24
C SER A 652 36.85 -41.45 13.86
N HIS A 653 37.02 -42.36 14.82
CA HIS A 653 35.89 -43.07 15.47
C HIS A 653 34.88 -42.18 16.20
N THR A 654 35.19 -40.91 16.48
CA THR A 654 34.28 -39.98 17.20
C THR A 654 33.97 -38.70 16.44
N ASN A 655 34.88 -38.19 15.61
CA ASN A 655 34.70 -36.97 14.82
C ASN A 655 35.20 -37.15 13.37
N CYS A 656 34.52 -36.52 12.42
CA CYS A 656 34.99 -36.33 11.05
C CYS A 656 35.29 -34.84 10.80
N HIS A 657 36.36 -34.57 10.05
CA HIS A 657 36.80 -33.22 9.69
C HIS A 657 37.09 -33.13 8.19
N LEU A 658 36.79 -31.99 7.59
CA LEU A 658 37.04 -31.76 6.17
C LEU A 658 38.53 -31.59 5.91
N HIS A 659 39.06 -32.32 4.93
CA HIS A 659 40.48 -32.31 4.56
C HIS A 659 40.77 -31.25 3.50
N GLN A 660 40.07 -31.33 2.36
CA GLN A 660 40.31 -30.47 1.20
C GLN A 660 39.08 -30.40 0.30
N TYR A 661 38.78 -29.23 -0.25
CA TYR A 661 37.81 -29.08 -1.35
C TYR A 661 38.48 -29.43 -2.68
N LEU A 662 37.86 -30.34 -3.45
CA LEU A 662 38.38 -30.85 -4.72
C LEU A 662 37.84 -30.06 -5.93
N SER A 663 36.75 -29.31 -5.75
CA SER A 663 36.23 -28.38 -6.74
C SER A 663 35.54 -27.18 -6.10
N THR A 664 35.12 -26.21 -6.92
CA THR A 664 34.39 -25.01 -6.48
C THR A 664 32.93 -25.26 -6.11
N LEU A 665 32.44 -26.51 -6.12
CA LEU A 665 31.04 -26.84 -5.82
C LEU A 665 30.59 -26.28 -4.46
N HIS A 666 31.42 -26.42 -3.43
CA HIS A 666 31.22 -25.90 -2.07
C HIS A 666 30.92 -24.39 -1.98
N GLN A 667 31.27 -23.59 -2.99
CA GLN A 667 31.06 -22.13 -3.00
C GLN A 667 29.59 -21.75 -3.28
N ARG A 668 28.73 -22.73 -3.59
CA ARG A 668 27.33 -22.55 -3.97
C ARG A 668 26.48 -23.71 -3.43
N SER A 669 25.17 -23.54 -3.39
CA SER A 669 24.26 -24.67 -3.16
C SER A 669 24.31 -25.66 -4.34
N LYS A 670 24.02 -26.95 -4.09
CA LYS A 670 23.95 -27.97 -5.15
C LYS A 670 23.03 -27.53 -6.31
N SER A 671 21.87 -26.96 -6.00
CA SER A 671 20.94 -26.38 -7.01
C SER A 671 21.55 -25.21 -7.79
N GLY A 672 22.38 -24.37 -7.15
CA GLY A 672 23.10 -23.25 -7.78
C GLY A 672 24.28 -23.67 -8.67
N ASN A 673 24.79 -24.90 -8.51
CA ASN A 673 25.75 -25.50 -9.43
C ASN A 673 25.07 -26.15 -10.65
N ARG A 674 23.81 -26.56 -10.51
CA ARG A 674 22.99 -27.19 -11.55
C ARG A 674 22.13 -26.17 -12.34
N GLU A 675 22.46 -24.88 -12.25
CA GLU A 675 21.59 -23.75 -12.63
C GLU A 675 21.45 -23.45 -14.14
N ARG A 676 22.25 -24.10 -15.00
CA ARG A 676 22.29 -23.89 -16.47
C ARG A 676 21.77 -25.12 -17.21
N LEU A 677 20.72 -24.93 -18.01
CA LEU A 677 19.97 -25.98 -18.71
C LEU A 677 20.23 -25.96 -20.23
N SER A 678 21.48 -25.68 -20.64
CA SER A 678 21.97 -25.65 -22.03
C SER A 678 21.69 -26.92 -22.82
N ASP A 679 21.74 -28.05 -22.14
CA ASP A 679 21.73 -29.39 -22.73
C ASP A 679 20.30 -29.97 -22.80
N ILE A 680 19.29 -29.12 -22.54
CA ILE A 680 17.89 -29.48 -22.32
C ILE A 680 16.98 -28.65 -23.20
N THR A 681 16.01 -29.32 -23.83
CA THR A 681 14.87 -28.73 -24.51
C THR A 681 13.63 -28.81 -23.62
N LEU A 682 13.04 -27.67 -23.24
CA LEU A 682 11.76 -27.63 -22.51
C LEU A 682 10.60 -27.32 -23.47
N THR A 683 9.48 -28.03 -23.28
CA THR A 683 8.28 -27.83 -24.09
C THR A 683 7.32 -26.85 -23.39
N VAL A 684 7.02 -25.74 -24.06
CA VAL A 684 6.23 -24.64 -23.53
C VAL A 684 4.88 -24.57 -24.23
N CYS A 685 3.78 -24.71 -23.47
CA CYS A 685 2.46 -24.40 -24.02
C CYS A 685 2.15 -22.91 -23.87
N THR A 686 1.68 -22.29 -24.95
CA THR A 686 1.38 -20.86 -25.06
C THR A 686 -0.02 -20.64 -25.62
N VAL A 687 -0.79 -19.75 -24.98
CA VAL A 687 -2.15 -19.43 -25.41
C VAL A 687 -2.14 -18.21 -26.33
N VAL A 688 -2.86 -18.28 -27.45
CA VAL A 688 -3.04 -17.19 -28.41
C VAL A 688 -4.51 -17.16 -28.81
N THR A 689 -5.26 -16.10 -28.48
CA THR A 689 -6.73 -16.08 -28.71
C THR A 689 -7.15 -15.30 -29.96
N ARG A 690 -6.37 -14.31 -30.41
CA ARG A 690 -6.74 -13.41 -31.52
C ARG A 690 -6.01 -13.65 -32.85
N LYS A 691 -5.15 -14.67 -32.92
CA LYS A 691 -4.45 -15.09 -34.15
C LYS A 691 -4.61 -16.60 -34.36
N PRO A 692 -4.90 -17.08 -35.58
CA PRO A 692 -5.08 -18.51 -35.83
C PRO A 692 -3.75 -19.27 -35.67
N ILE A 693 -3.82 -20.47 -35.08
CA ILE A 693 -2.65 -21.31 -34.77
C ILE A 693 -1.88 -21.71 -36.04
N ASN A 694 -2.54 -21.78 -37.19
CA ASN A 694 -1.97 -22.22 -38.48
C ASN A 694 -0.96 -21.23 -39.10
N LEU A 695 -0.66 -20.11 -38.43
CA LEU A 695 0.40 -19.18 -38.85
C LEU A 695 1.80 -19.75 -38.51
N PRO A 696 2.85 -19.40 -39.28
CA PRO A 696 4.21 -19.79 -38.96
C PRO A 696 4.63 -19.25 -37.58
N GLU A 697 5.40 -20.06 -36.85
CA GLU A 697 5.80 -19.82 -35.46
C GLU A 697 6.46 -18.44 -35.25
N GLU A 698 7.30 -18.00 -36.18
CA GLU A 698 7.96 -16.68 -36.17
C GLU A 698 6.95 -15.52 -36.06
N VAL A 699 5.80 -15.61 -36.76
CA VAL A 699 4.75 -14.59 -36.76
C VAL A 699 3.96 -14.61 -35.45
N LEU A 700 3.76 -15.80 -34.85
CA LEU A 700 3.11 -15.94 -33.54
C LEU A 700 4.02 -15.42 -32.41
N ILE A 701 5.33 -15.71 -32.46
CA ILE A 701 6.32 -15.18 -31.53
C ILE A 701 6.45 -13.65 -31.69
N GLY A 702 6.53 -13.14 -32.92
CA GLY A 702 6.57 -11.70 -33.21
C GLY A 702 5.32 -10.97 -32.69
N TYR A 703 4.14 -11.57 -32.83
CA TYR A 703 2.90 -11.05 -32.24
C TYR A 703 2.98 -10.98 -30.70
N LEU A 704 3.45 -12.04 -30.04
CA LEU A 704 3.55 -12.09 -28.57
C LEU A 704 4.61 -11.14 -27.99
N MET A 705 5.66 -10.84 -28.76
CA MET A 705 6.68 -9.85 -28.40
C MET A 705 6.26 -8.39 -28.69
N SER A 706 5.14 -8.16 -29.39
CA SER A 706 4.68 -6.81 -29.73
C SER A 706 4.04 -6.07 -28.55
N GLN A 707 4.45 -4.80 -28.36
CA GLN A 707 4.00 -3.92 -27.28
C GLN A 707 2.77 -3.06 -27.65
N ASN A 708 2.35 -3.06 -28.92
CA ASN A 708 1.22 -2.28 -29.39
C ASN A 708 -0.12 -2.97 -29.05
N ASN A 709 -1.15 -2.16 -28.76
CA ASN A 709 -2.50 -2.59 -28.39
C ASN A 709 -2.51 -3.54 -27.16
N THR A 710 -2.10 -3.00 -26.01
CA THR A 710 -1.92 -3.74 -24.74
C THR A 710 -3.19 -4.46 -24.24
N HIS A 711 -4.37 -3.98 -24.64
CA HIS A 711 -5.66 -4.62 -24.34
C HIS A 711 -5.93 -5.93 -25.11
N ILE A 712 -5.13 -6.26 -26.14
CA ILE A 712 -5.33 -7.45 -26.99
C ILE A 712 -4.36 -8.57 -26.56
N ASP A 713 -4.87 -9.70 -26.07
CA ASP A 713 -4.06 -10.81 -25.53
C ASP A 713 -3.06 -10.36 -24.43
N GLY A 714 -3.41 -9.31 -23.65
CA GLY A 714 -2.49 -8.68 -22.69
C GLY A 714 -1.88 -9.65 -21.67
N LEU A 715 -2.71 -10.54 -21.09
CA LEU A 715 -2.26 -11.58 -20.16
C LEU A 715 -1.32 -12.63 -20.85
N PRO A 716 -1.66 -13.20 -22.02
CA PRO A 716 -0.72 -14.00 -22.81
C PRO A 716 0.62 -13.32 -23.12
N ARG A 717 0.61 -12.09 -23.65
CA ARG A 717 1.83 -11.36 -24.06
C ARG A 717 2.72 -11.03 -22.86
N PHE A 718 2.12 -10.55 -21.77
CA PHE A 718 2.81 -10.32 -20.50
C PHE A 718 3.52 -11.59 -20.00
N GLY A 719 2.82 -12.72 -19.98
CA GLY A 719 3.39 -14.01 -19.58
C GLY A 719 4.54 -14.46 -20.50
N PHE A 720 4.34 -14.37 -21.82
CA PHE A 720 5.34 -14.74 -22.81
C PHE A 720 6.62 -13.88 -22.72
N GLN A 721 6.50 -12.56 -22.51
CA GLN A 721 7.64 -11.66 -22.37
C GLN A 721 8.45 -11.95 -21.08
N VAL A 722 7.77 -12.27 -19.97
CA VAL A 722 8.42 -12.75 -18.73
C VAL A 722 9.09 -14.11 -18.96
N LEU A 723 8.47 -15.01 -19.74
CA LEU A 723 9.05 -16.31 -20.08
C LEU A 723 10.30 -16.18 -20.97
N MET A 724 10.36 -15.25 -21.92
CA MET A 724 11.55 -15.08 -22.76
C MET A 724 12.77 -14.66 -21.91
N VAL A 725 12.59 -13.77 -20.93
CA VAL A 725 13.64 -13.45 -19.96
C VAL A 725 14.05 -14.69 -19.13
N LEU A 726 13.10 -15.58 -18.81
CA LEU A 726 13.40 -16.84 -18.12
C LEU A 726 14.18 -17.83 -19.01
N LYS A 727 13.90 -17.87 -20.33
CA LYS A 727 14.65 -18.65 -21.32
C LYS A 727 16.13 -18.27 -21.31
N ASP A 728 16.40 -16.97 -21.44
CA ASP A 728 17.75 -16.40 -21.49
C ASP A 728 18.53 -16.65 -20.18
N ILE A 729 17.83 -16.56 -19.04
CA ILE A 729 18.41 -16.81 -17.69
C ILE A 729 18.70 -18.30 -17.42
N LEU A 730 17.97 -19.22 -18.05
CA LEU A 730 18.22 -20.67 -17.98
C LEU A 730 19.27 -21.14 -19.00
N GLY A 731 19.39 -20.42 -20.12
CA GLY A 731 20.20 -20.80 -21.28
C GLY A 731 19.66 -22.04 -22.01
N SER A 732 18.35 -22.31 -21.92
CA SER A 732 17.70 -23.53 -22.44
C SER A 732 16.95 -23.26 -23.74
N ASN A 733 16.92 -24.26 -24.61
CA ASN A 733 16.10 -24.22 -25.82
C ASN A 733 14.64 -24.52 -25.48
N PHE A 734 13.72 -23.67 -25.95
CA PHE A 734 12.27 -23.87 -25.77
C PHE A 734 11.64 -24.27 -27.10
N SER A 735 10.81 -25.32 -27.06
CA SER A 735 9.89 -25.72 -28.14
C SER A 735 8.49 -25.24 -27.77
N TYR A 736 7.76 -24.63 -28.71
CA TYR A 736 6.50 -23.95 -28.41
C TYR A 736 5.29 -24.71 -28.97
N GLN A 737 4.31 -24.97 -28.12
CA GLN A 737 3.00 -25.50 -28.51
C GLN A 737 1.93 -24.41 -28.35
N PHE A 738 1.39 -23.93 -29.47
CA PHE A 738 0.34 -22.93 -29.46
C PHE A 738 -1.06 -23.56 -29.32
N LYS A 739 -1.92 -22.97 -28.49
CA LYS A 739 -3.32 -23.36 -28.28
C LYS A 739 -4.21 -22.12 -28.20
N GLU A 740 -5.47 -22.24 -28.61
CA GLU A 740 -6.46 -21.15 -28.51
C GLU A 740 -6.99 -20.93 -27.08
N THR A 741 -6.82 -21.91 -26.18
CA THR A 741 -7.42 -21.88 -24.84
C THR A 741 -6.48 -22.40 -23.75
N TRP A 742 -6.66 -21.85 -22.53
CA TRP A 742 -6.02 -22.35 -21.32
C TRP A 742 -6.50 -23.75 -20.93
N SER A 743 -7.81 -23.98 -20.94
CA SER A 743 -8.40 -25.31 -20.75
C SER A 743 -9.80 -25.39 -21.39
N VAL A 744 -10.24 -26.62 -21.71
CA VAL A 744 -11.59 -26.88 -22.25
C VAL A 744 -12.54 -27.29 -21.11
N THR A 745 -12.06 -28.10 -20.17
CA THR A 745 -12.73 -28.37 -18.89
C THR A 745 -11.99 -27.66 -17.75
N GLU A 746 -12.20 -28.04 -16.49
CA GLU A 746 -11.38 -27.52 -15.39
C GLU A 746 -9.93 -28.05 -15.45
N THR A 747 -9.71 -29.26 -15.95
CA THR A 747 -8.41 -29.98 -15.89
C THR A 747 -7.91 -30.56 -17.22
N THR A 748 -8.74 -30.62 -18.26
CA THR A 748 -8.39 -31.23 -19.57
C THR A 748 -8.57 -30.28 -20.75
N GLY A 749 -7.84 -30.57 -21.83
CA GLY A 749 -7.75 -29.71 -23.03
C GLY A 749 -7.00 -28.41 -22.78
N GLY A 750 -6.73 -27.67 -23.86
CA GLY A 750 -5.91 -26.45 -23.81
C GLY A 750 -4.51 -26.68 -23.24
N CYS A 751 -3.85 -25.61 -22.80
CA CYS A 751 -2.51 -25.74 -22.20
C CYS A 751 -2.47 -26.39 -20.81
N ILE A 752 -3.56 -26.40 -20.04
CA ILE A 752 -3.62 -27.14 -18.75
C ILE A 752 -3.72 -28.64 -19.00
N GLY A 753 -4.48 -29.07 -20.02
CA GLY A 753 -4.47 -30.46 -20.48
C GLY A 753 -3.05 -30.89 -20.84
N ALA A 754 -2.38 -30.10 -21.68
CA ALA A 754 -1.01 -30.36 -22.12
C ALA A 754 0.00 -30.48 -20.96
N VAL A 755 0.00 -29.52 -20.03
CA VAL A 755 0.95 -29.48 -18.90
C VAL A 755 0.58 -30.46 -17.77
N GLY A 756 -0.71 -30.73 -17.56
CA GLY A 756 -1.20 -31.47 -16.39
C GLY A 756 -1.51 -32.94 -16.63
N TYR A 757 -2.35 -33.25 -17.65
CA TYR A 757 -2.98 -34.56 -17.84
C TYR A 757 -2.38 -35.33 -19.03
N GLU A 758 -2.10 -34.65 -20.13
CA GLU A 758 -1.53 -35.23 -21.35
C GLU A 758 0.00 -35.40 -21.25
N HIS A 759 0.64 -34.68 -20.34
CA HIS A 759 2.10 -34.61 -20.16
C HIS A 759 2.87 -34.23 -21.46
N SER A 760 2.19 -33.53 -22.37
CA SER A 760 2.68 -33.13 -23.70
C SER A 760 3.42 -31.78 -23.69
N ALA A 761 3.33 -31.01 -22.60
CA ALA A 761 4.15 -29.82 -22.33
C ALA A 761 4.70 -29.82 -20.90
N ASP A 762 5.84 -29.18 -20.67
CA ASP A 762 6.52 -29.10 -19.37
C ASP A 762 6.14 -27.84 -18.58
N LEU A 763 5.90 -26.72 -19.29
CA LEU A 763 5.74 -25.37 -18.73
C LEU A 763 4.63 -24.59 -19.45
N LEU A 764 3.92 -23.74 -18.71
CA LEU A 764 2.94 -22.79 -19.22
C LEU A 764 3.57 -21.38 -19.30
N SER A 765 3.53 -20.72 -20.47
CA SER A 765 4.07 -19.35 -20.62
C SER A 765 3.19 -18.27 -19.97
N THR A 766 1.87 -18.47 -20.02
CA THR A 766 0.87 -17.51 -19.55
C THR A 766 0.48 -17.80 -18.09
N PRO A 767 0.60 -16.87 -17.13
CA PRO A 767 0.22 -17.19 -15.75
C PRO A 767 -1.30 -17.34 -15.60
N PHE A 768 -1.74 -18.28 -14.76
CA PHE A 768 -3.14 -18.72 -14.73
C PHE A 768 -3.69 -19.03 -13.33
N LEU A 769 -5.01 -19.24 -13.25
CA LEU A 769 -5.78 -19.43 -12.02
C LEU A 769 -5.62 -20.84 -11.42
N PHE A 770 -5.12 -20.90 -10.19
CA PHE A 770 -5.04 -22.12 -9.38
C PHE A 770 -6.43 -22.53 -8.86
N THR A 771 -6.72 -23.84 -8.85
CA THR A 771 -7.89 -24.44 -8.18
C THR A 771 -7.50 -25.75 -7.51
N GLU A 772 -8.30 -26.21 -6.55
CA GLU A 772 -8.06 -27.47 -5.84
C GLU A 772 -7.95 -28.68 -6.78
N LYS A 773 -8.87 -28.84 -7.75
CA LYS A 773 -8.79 -29.96 -8.71
C LYS A 773 -7.56 -29.86 -9.62
N ARG A 774 -7.12 -28.65 -9.97
CA ARG A 774 -5.89 -28.44 -10.75
C ARG A 774 -4.64 -28.79 -9.95
N SER A 775 -4.67 -28.66 -8.62
CA SER A 775 -3.55 -29.04 -7.75
C SER A 775 -3.17 -30.53 -7.83
N LEU A 776 -4.09 -31.39 -8.29
CA LEU A 776 -3.84 -32.83 -8.50
C LEU A 776 -2.86 -33.09 -9.67
N TYR A 777 -2.85 -32.21 -10.69
CA TYR A 777 -2.10 -32.41 -11.94
C TYR A 777 -1.00 -31.35 -12.17
N SER A 778 -1.17 -30.16 -11.60
CA SER A 778 -0.30 -28.99 -11.78
C SER A 778 0.07 -28.36 -10.44
N ARG A 779 1.27 -27.79 -10.36
CA ARG A 779 1.77 -27.09 -9.16
C ARG A 779 2.10 -25.63 -9.50
N PRO A 780 1.56 -24.64 -8.76
CA PRO A 780 1.95 -23.25 -8.93
C PRO A 780 3.37 -23.01 -8.39
N ILE A 781 4.17 -22.24 -9.11
CA ILE A 781 5.57 -21.94 -8.73
C ILE A 781 5.67 -20.67 -7.88
N LEU A 782 5.09 -19.58 -8.40
CA LEU A 782 5.16 -18.21 -7.89
C LEU A 782 3.92 -17.45 -8.39
N ARG A 783 3.51 -16.40 -7.67
CA ARG A 783 2.43 -15.49 -8.09
C ARG A 783 2.96 -14.44 -9.08
N ASN A 784 2.38 -14.39 -10.26
CA ASN A 784 2.72 -13.48 -11.36
C ASN A 784 1.68 -12.39 -11.62
N GLY A 785 0.66 -12.24 -10.78
CA GLY A 785 -0.32 -11.16 -10.90
C GLY A 785 -1.61 -11.43 -10.15
N HIS A 786 -2.58 -10.52 -10.33
CA HIS A 786 -3.92 -10.63 -9.77
C HIS A 786 -4.95 -10.59 -10.90
N PHE A 787 -5.83 -11.59 -10.94
CA PHE A 787 -6.98 -11.67 -11.82
C PHE A 787 -8.15 -10.90 -11.19
N ARG A 788 -8.62 -9.85 -11.87
CA ARG A 788 -9.75 -9.02 -11.43
C ARG A 788 -10.66 -8.76 -12.64
N SER A 789 -11.87 -9.31 -12.59
CA SER A 789 -12.94 -9.06 -13.56
C SER A 789 -14.10 -8.34 -12.89
N ILE A 790 -14.61 -7.32 -13.58
CA ILE A 790 -15.51 -6.30 -13.04
C ILE A 790 -16.64 -6.03 -14.02
N CYS A 791 -17.81 -5.73 -13.47
CA CYS A 791 -18.90 -5.06 -14.17
C CYS A 791 -18.73 -3.55 -13.93
N ILE A 792 -18.69 -2.74 -14.99
CA ILE A 792 -18.83 -1.28 -14.89
C ILE A 792 -20.14 -0.80 -15.49
N PHE A 793 -20.71 0.25 -14.90
CA PHE A 793 -21.85 0.98 -15.45
C PHE A 793 -21.95 2.39 -14.85
N ARG A 794 -22.34 3.38 -15.65
CA ARG A 794 -22.80 4.68 -15.13
C ARG A 794 -24.18 4.51 -14.50
N THR A 795 -24.45 5.20 -13.39
CA THR A 795 -25.81 5.20 -12.81
C THR A 795 -26.79 5.74 -13.87
N PRO A 796 -27.88 5.01 -14.22
CA PRO A 796 -28.86 5.51 -15.16
C PRO A 796 -29.55 6.75 -14.57
N ARG A 797 -29.25 7.93 -15.12
CA ARG A 797 -29.91 9.20 -14.79
C ARG A 797 -31.30 9.25 -15.40
N LYS A 798 -32.17 8.34 -14.96
CA LYS A 798 -33.59 8.46 -15.24
C LYS A 798 -34.15 9.69 -14.55
N ALA A 799 -34.75 10.60 -15.32
CA ALA A 799 -35.67 11.61 -14.83
C ALA A 799 -37.04 10.98 -14.44
N ASP A 800 -37.01 9.84 -13.74
CA ASP A 800 -38.18 9.29 -13.06
C ASP A 800 -38.54 10.30 -11.96
N LEU A 801 -39.76 10.85 -12.03
CA LEU A 801 -40.27 11.85 -11.08
C LEU A 801 -40.19 11.32 -9.65
N LYS A 802 -39.19 11.77 -8.88
CA LYS A 802 -38.93 11.28 -7.51
C LYS A 802 -39.89 11.89 -6.49
N THR A 803 -41.17 11.51 -6.61
CA THR A 803 -42.29 11.87 -5.72
C THR A 803 -42.00 11.69 -4.23
N GLY A 804 -41.09 10.78 -3.86
CA GLY A 804 -40.72 10.49 -2.48
C GLY A 804 -39.81 11.52 -1.78
N VAL A 805 -39.03 12.34 -2.50
CA VAL A 805 -37.91 13.13 -1.88
C VAL A 805 -38.40 14.14 -0.83
N PHE A 806 -39.64 14.62 -0.95
CA PHE A 806 -40.27 15.53 0.02
C PHE A 806 -41.04 14.81 1.14
N MET A 807 -41.11 13.48 1.13
CA MET A 807 -41.69 12.66 2.20
C MET A 807 -40.63 11.84 2.95
N GLU A 808 -39.56 11.45 2.27
CA GLU A 808 -38.38 10.73 2.75
C GLU A 808 -37.69 11.31 4.01
N PRO A 809 -37.71 12.63 4.31
CA PRO A 809 -37.15 13.19 5.54
C PRO A 809 -37.70 12.62 6.86
N PHE A 810 -38.92 12.06 6.83
CA PHE A 810 -39.51 11.37 7.98
C PHE A 810 -40.09 10.01 7.55
N SER A 811 -40.04 9.02 8.43
CA SER A 811 -40.66 7.72 8.14
C SER A 811 -42.19 7.85 8.07
N VAL A 812 -42.83 6.96 7.30
CA VAL A 812 -44.29 6.93 7.14
C VAL A 812 -45.02 6.84 8.48
N ALA A 813 -44.43 6.16 9.48
CA ALA A 813 -44.96 6.10 10.84
C ALA A 813 -45.02 7.46 11.55
N VAL A 814 -44.00 8.32 11.35
CA VAL A 814 -43.98 9.70 11.90
C VAL A 814 -45.05 10.56 11.22
N TRP A 815 -45.19 10.47 9.88
CA TRP A 815 -46.25 11.18 9.15
C TRP A 815 -47.66 10.77 9.59
N ILE A 816 -47.91 9.47 9.75
CA ILE A 816 -49.19 8.94 10.25
C ILE A 816 -49.45 9.41 11.68
N LEU A 817 -48.46 9.32 12.58
CA LEU A 817 -48.59 9.76 13.96
C LEU A 817 -48.88 11.27 14.05
N PHE A 818 -48.18 12.08 13.25
CA PHE A 818 -48.40 13.53 13.17
C PHE A 818 -49.82 13.86 12.68
N ALA A 819 -50.30 13.18 11.62
CA ALA A 819 -51.67 13.36 11.13
C ALA A 819 -52.74 12.96 12.17
N ILE A 820 -52.52 11.85 12.90
CA ILE A 820 -53.41 11.43 13.99
C ILE A 820 -53.43 12.48 15.12
N ILE A 821 -52.27 13.00 15.51
CA ILE A 821 -52.17 14.05 16.55
C ILE A 821 -52.88 15.34 16.11
N LEU A 822 -52.68 15.80 14.87
CA LEU A 822 -53.38 16.97 14.33
C LEU A 822 -54.90 16.77 14.28
N GLY A 823 -55.38 15.57 13.92
CA GLY A 823 -56.80 15.21 13.94
C GLY A 823 -57.39 15.20 15.36
N LEU A 824 -56.69 14.59 16.32
CA LEU A 824 -57.09 14.59 17.74
C LEU A 824 -57.13 16.01 18.31
N ILE A 825 -56.17 16.87 17.97
CA ILE A 825 -56.18 18.29 18.35
C ILE A 825 -57.34 19.04 17.69
N GLY A 826 -57.67 18.75 16.43
CA GLY A 826 -58.84 19.32 15.74
C GLY A 826 -60.18 18.94 16.40
N VAL A 827 -60.32 17.69 16.85
CA VAL A 827 -61.46 17.22 17.64
C VAL A 827 -61.50 17.88 19.03
N LEU A 828 -60.36 17.98 19.71
CA LEU A 828 -60.24 18.63 21.02
C LEU A 828 -60.60 20.12 20.95
N LEU A 829 -60.13 20.83 19.93
CA LEU A 829 -60.49 22.23 19.67
C LEU A 829 -62.00 22.38 19.43
N ARG A 830 -62.65 21.47 18.68
CA ARG A 830 -64.11 21.46 18.53
C ARG A 830 -64.82 21.31 19.86
N PHE A 831 -64.38 20.37 20.70
CA PHE A 831 -64.96 20.16 22.02
C PHE A 831 -64.81 21.41 22.90
N ILE A 832 -63.64 22.05 22.88
CA ILE A 832 -63.37 23.29 23.61
C ILE A 832 -64.28 24.43 23.13
N PHE A 833 -64.38 24.68 21.82
CA PHE A 833 -65.28 25.72 21.28
C PHE A 833 -66.76 25.44 21.60
N LEU A 834 -67.20 24.17 21.59
CA LEU A 834 -68.56 23.77 21.96
C LEU A 834 -68.84 24.00 23.46
N VAL A 835 -67.84 23.78 24.33
CA VAL A 835 -67.94 24.08 25.77
C VAL A 835 -67.89 25.59 26.04
N GLU A 836 -67.06 26.35 25.31
CA GLU A 836 -67.01 27.82 25.39
C GLU A 836 -68.37 28.44 25.04
N HIS A 837 -68.99 28.01 23.94
CA HIS A 837 -70.31 28.49 23.54
C HIS A 837 -71.41 28.08 24.54
N ASN A 838 -71.52 26.77 24.85
CA ASN A 838 -72.66 26.25 25.62
C ASN A 838 -72.58 26.51 27.13
N LYS A 839 -71.40 26.44 27.75
CA LYS A 839 -71.25 26.57 29.22
C LYS A 839 -70.69 27.92 29.68
N MET A 840 -69.81 28.56 28.90
CA MET A 840 -69.18 29.83 29.31
C MET A 840 -69.97 31.06 28.87
N LYS A 841 -70.93 30.92 27.93
CA LYS A 841 -71.72 32.03 27.32
C LYS A 841 -70.84 33.18 26.77
N ILE A 842 -69.63 32.86 26.33
CA ILE A 842 -68.75 33.83 25.67
C ILE A 842 -69.25 34.03 24.23
N SER A 843 -69.28 35.28 23.77
CA SER A 843 -69.93 35.68 22.50
C SER A 843 -69.15 35.27 21.25
N LEU A 844 -69.14 33.96 20.95
CA LEU A 844 -68.94 33.46 19.59
C LEU A 844 -70.32 33.42 18.89
N THR A 845 -70.44 34.12 17.77
CA THR A 845 -71.67 34.17 16.95
C THR A 845 -71.98 32.86 16.24
N TYR A 846 -71.01 31.96 16.10
CA TYR A 846 -71.18 30.61 15.57
C TYR A 846 -70.22 29.63 16.25
N VAL A 847 -70.60 28.34 16.30
CA VAL A 847 -69.69 27.26 16.71
C VAL A 847 -68.96 26.75 15.46
N PRO A 848 -67.62 26.72 15.42
CA PRO A 848 -66.89 26.19 14.27
C PRO A 848 -67.16 24.68 14.09
N SER A 849 -67.31 24.26 12.83
CA SER A 849 -67.55 22.85 12.50
C SER A 849 -66.29 21.99 12.77
N LEU A 850 -66.44 20.67 12.81
CA LEU A 850 -65.29 19.76 12.93
C LEU A 850 -64.29 19.95 11.78
N LEU A 851 -64.79 20.15 10.56
CA LEU A 851 -63.94 20.45 9.40
C LEU A 851 -63.19 21.76 9.61
N THR A 852 -63.85 22.78 10.15
CA THR A 852 -63.25 24.09 10.47
C THR A 852 -62.12 23.96 11.50
N THR A 853 -62.30 23.21 12.59
CA THR A 853 -61.26 23.06 13.64
C THR A 853 -60.14 22.12 13.24
N CYS A 854 -60.42 21.08 12.44
CA CYS A 854 -59.37 20.26 11.82
C CYS A 854 -58.57 21.04 10.77
N LEU A 855 -59.22 21.92 9.98
CA LEU A 855 -58.54 22.84 9.08
C LEU A 855 -57.65 23.83 9.85
N MET A 856 -58.09 24.37 10.98
CA MET A 856 -57.24 25.22 11.83
C MET A 856 -56.00 24.48 12.34
N SER A 857 -56.17 23.24 12.80
CA SER A 857 -55.06 22.34 13.18
C SER A 857 -54.07 22.16 12.02
N PHE A 858 -54.57 21.84 10.82
CA PHE A 858 -53.76 21.67 9.61
C PHE A 858 -53.08 22.97 9.14
N SER A 859 -53.76 24.12 9.17
CA SER A 859 -53.18 25.43 8.83
C SER A 859 -51.97 25.73 9.72
N THR A 860 -52.06 25.50 11.03
CA THR A 860 -50.91 25.70 11.94
C THR A 860 -49.76 24.71 11.71
N ALA A 861 -50.03 23.54 11.09
CA ALA A 861 -48.99 22.63 10.62
C ALA A 861 -48.30 23.13 9.34
N CYS A 862 -49.04 23.81 8.47
CA CYS A 862 -48.50 24.55 7.32
C CYS A 862 -47.92 25.93 7.69
N VAL A 863 -47.71 26.23 8.98
CA VAL A 863 -47.20 27.52 9.50
C VAL A 863 -48.08 28.72 9.11
N GLN A 864 -49.39 28.50 8.94
CA GLN A 864 -50.40 29.52 8.64
C GLN A 864 -51.36 29.70 9.83
N SER A 865 -51.52 30.94 10.30
CA SER A 865 -52.34 31.26 11.47
C SER A 865 -53.84 31.30 11.17
N SER A 866 -54.67 30.77 12.07
CA SER A 866 -56.13 30.93 12.02
C SER A 866 -56.58 32.25 12.64
N GLN A 867 -57.58 32.92 12.03
CA GLN A 867 -58.15 34.16 12.57
C GLN A 867 -58.97 33.95 13.86
N LEU A 868 -59.58 32.77 14.04
CA LEU A 868 -60.19 32.40 15.31
C LEU A 868 -59.13 31.79 16.22
N ILE A 869 -59.10 32.30 17.45
CA ILE A 869 -58.31 31.81 18.57
C ILE A 869 -59.28 31.53 19.72
N PRO A 870 -59.25 30.35 20.37
CA PRO A 870 -60.15 30.05 21.48
C PRO A 870 -60.00 31.05 22.64
N SER A 871 -61.13 31.33 23.30
CA SER A 871 -61.18 32.31 24.39
C SER A 871 -60.78 31.70 25.73
N SER A 872 -61.03 30.40 25.93
CA SER A 872 -60.71 29.71 27.17
C SER A 872 -59.21 29.49 27.35
N PHE A 873 -58.80 29.46 28.62
CA PHE A 873 -57.43 29.16 29.01
C PHE A 873 -56.95 27.79 28.49
N GLY A 874 -57.83 26.78 28.53
CA GLY A 874 -57.54 25.45 27.98
C GLY A 874 -57.33 25.46 26.47
N GLY A 875 -58.21 26.13 25.71
CA GLY A 875 -58.05 26.24 24.26
C GLY A 875 -56.79 26.99 23.85
N ARG A 876 -56.43 28.07 24.55
CA ARG A 876 -55.18 28.80 24.29
C ARG A 876 -53.95 27.93 24.55
N LEU A 877 -53.96 27.11 25.61
CA LEU A 877 -52.90 26.13 25.85
C LEU A 877 -52.83 25.09 24.72
N THR A 878 -53.96 24.51 24.31
CA THR A 878 -54.02 23.57 23.18
C THR A 878 -53.43 24.18 21.91
N PHE A 879 -53.74 25.45 21.61
CA PHE A 879 -53.22 26.15 20.43
C PHE A 879 -51.72 26.46 20.50
N ILE A 880 -51.19 26.75 21.71
CA ILE A 880 -49.75 26.93 21.94
C ILE A 880 -49.00 25.60 21.78
N CYS A 881 -49.49 24.50 22.38
CA CYS A 881 -48.89 23.17 22.24
C CYS A 881 -48.87 22.69 20.78
N LEU A 882 -49.97 22.93 20.05
CA LEU A 882 -50.09 22.71 18.60
C LEU A 882 -49.02 23.49 17.83
N SER A 883 -48.91 24.81 18.06
CA SER A 883 -47.94 25.69 17.38
C SER A 883 -46.49 25.31 17.66
N LEU A 884 -46.19 24.83 18.87
CA LEU A 884 -44.86 24.36 19.26
C LEU A 884 -44.49 23.04 18.56
N LEU A 885 -45.43 22.09 18.52
CA LEU A 885 -45.24 20.81 17.83
C LEU A 885 -44.94 21.02 16.34
N THR A 886 -45.69 21.90 15.68
CA THR A 886 -45.53 22.15 14.25
C THR A 886 -44.25 22.92 13.93
N PHE A 887 -43.85 23.88 14.79
CA PHE A 887 -42.55 24.56 14.69
C PHE A 887 -41.38 23.57 14.75
N ILE A 888 -41.36 22.63 15.69
CA ILE A 888 -40.28 21.64 15.82
C ILE A 888 -40.22 20.75 14.58
N MET A 889 -41.36 20.19 14.15
CA MET A 889 -41.43 19.34 12.96
C MET A 889 -40.95 20.06 11.69
N TYR A 890 -41.31 21.34 11.51
CA TYR A 890 -40.90 22.14 10.35
C TYR A 890 -39.37 22.33 10.27
N ASN A 891 -38.72 22.68 11.39
CA ASN A 891 -37.26 22.92 11.41
C ASN A 891 -36.45 21.64 11.14
N TYR A 892 -36.88 20.49 11.66
CA TYR A 892 -36.25 19.20 11.33
C TYR A 892 -36.45 18.83 9.86
N TYR A 893 -37.66 19.02 9.33
CA TYR A 893 -37.99 18.75 7.93
C TYR A 893 -37.09 19.54 6.96
N THR A 894 -37.02 20.86 7.10
CA THR A 894 -36.23 21.72 6.20
C THR A 894 -34.74 21.38 6.24
N SER A 895 -34.21 21.06 7.43
CA SER A 895 -32.79 20.75 7.61
C SER A 895 -32.38 19.46 6.87
N ILE A 896 -33.23 18.43 6.89
CA ILE A 896 -32.95 17.15 6.23
C ILE A 896 -33.07 17.29 4.70
N VAL A 897 -34.10 17.99 4.19
CA VAL A 897 -34.27 18.22 2.74
C VAL A 897 -33.08 18.92 2.11
N VAL A 898 -32.51 19.94 2.77
CA VAL A 898 -31.30 20.61 2.27
C VAL A 898 -30.09 19.66 2.28
N SER A 899 -29.95 18.83 3.30
CA SER A 899 -28.85 17.87 3.41
C SER A 899 -28.92 16.76 2.35
N THR A 900 -30.11 16.28 1.98
CA THR A 900 -30.26 15.23 0.96
C THR A 900 -30.08 15.76 -0.46
N LEU A 901 -30.49 17.00 -0.74
CA LEU A 901 -30.31 17.65 -2.04
C LEU A 901 -28.86 18.08 -2.32
N LEU A 902 -28.05 18.31 -1.28
CA LEU A 902 -26.62 18.65 -1.40
C LEU A 902 -25.68 17.43 -1.29
N GLY A 903 -26.23 16.21 -1.20
CA GLY A 903 -25.45 14.98 -1.13
C GLY A 903 -24.65 14.69 -2.41
N ALA A 904 -23.53 13.97 -2.26
CA ALA A 904 -22.78 13.45 -3.40
C ALA A 904 -23.66 12.57 -4.31
N PRO A 905 -23.42 12.52 -5.64
CA PRO A 905 -24.30 11.83 -6.58
C PRO A 905 -24.52 10.37 -6.19
N VAL A 906 -25.79 9.95 -6.20
CA VAL A 906 -26.22 8.65 -5.69
C VAL A 906 -25.62 7.52 -6.52
N LYS A 907 -24.57 6.88 -5.98
CA LYS A 907 -24.04 5.62 -6.50
C LYS A 907 -25.07 4.51 -6.31
N SER A 908 -25.10 3.55 -7.23
CA SER A 908 -26.15 2.53 -7.26
C SER A 908 -26.10 1.60 -6.05
N ASP A 909 -27.28 1.20 -5.53
CA ASP A 909 -27.40 0.18 -4.49
C ASP A 909 -26.99 -1.23 -4.94
N ILE A 910 -26.87 -1.44 -6.25
CA ILE A 910 -26.36 -2.66 -6.87
C ILE A 910 -24.85 -2.75 -6.57
N LYS A 911 -24.50 -3.59 -5.60
CA LYS A 911 -23.12 -3.84 -5.13
C LYS A 911 -22.71 -5.31 -5.28
N THR A 912 -23.66 -6.23 -5.50
CA THR A 912 -23.39 -7.67 -5.70
C THR A 912 -23.85 -8.17 -7.07
N ILE A 913 -23.24 -9.27 -7.53
CA ILE A 913 -23.64 -9.93 -8.78
C ILE A 913 -25.06 -10.51 -8.70
N GLY A 914 -25.51 -10.96 -7.52
CA GLY A 914 -26.91 -11.31 -7.26
C GLY A 914 -27.89 -10.14 -7.47
N GLN A 915 -27.59 -8.94 -6.95
CA GLN A 915 -28.41 -7.74 -7.20
C GLN A 915 -28.39 -7.34 -8.67
N LEU A 916 -27.24 -7.44 -9.35
CA LEU A 916 -27.11 -7.14 -10.77
C LEU A 916 -27.95 -8.11 -11.64
N ALA A 917 -27.98 -9.40 -11.28
CA ALA A 917 -28.82 -10.42 -11.91
C ALA A 917 -30.32 -10.12 -11.77
N ASP A 918 -30.74 -9.50 -10.67
CA ASP A 918 -32.13 -9.12 -10.40
C ASP A 918 -32.54 -7.76 -10.98
N SER A 919 -31.58 -6.88 -11.24
CA SER A 919 -31.83 -5.55 -11.83
C SER A 919 -32.42 -5.62 -13.24
N ASN A 920 -32.98 -4.52 -13.72
CA ASN A 920 -33.40 -4.37 -15.12
C ASN A 920 -32.27 -3.91 -16.08
N LEU A 921 -31.02 -3.80 -15.61
CA LEU A 921 -29.93 -3.28 -16.44
C LEU A 921 -29.55 -4.25 -17.58
N GLU A 922 -29.30 -3.70 -18.76
CA GLU A 922 -28.73 -4.43 -19.90
C GLU A 922 -27.29 -4.83 -19.60
N VAL A 923 -26.90 -6.07 -19.92
CA VAL A 923 -25.54 -6.57 -19.67
C VAL A 923 -24.94 -7.15 -20.94
N ALA A 924 -23.66 -6.83 -21.17
CA ALA A 924 -22.78 -7.47 -22.13
C ALA A 924 -21.41 -7.75 -21.49
N MET A 925 -20.59 -8.57 -22.13
CA MET A 925 -19.27 -8.97 -21.62
C MET A 925 -18.28 -9.25 -22.74
N GLU A 926 -16.98 -9.19 -22.41
CA GLU A 926 -15.94 -9.49 -23.38
C GLU A 926 -15.91 -11.01 -23.75
N PRO A 927 -15.81 -11.38 -25.04
CA PRO A 927 -15.69 -12.76 -25.52
C PRO A 927 -14.35 -13.41 -25.15
N LEU A 928 -14.20 -13.71 -23.86
CA LEU A 928 -13.02 -14.32 -23.25
C LEU A 928 -13.35 -15.76 -22.80
N PRO A 929 -12.54 -16.78 -23.16
CA PRO A 929 -12.89 -18.20 -22.90
C PRO A 929 -13.16 -18.52 -21.42
N TYR A 930 -12.49 -17.83 -20.49
CA TYR A 930 -12.70 -18.00 -19.05
C TYR A 930 -13.98 -17.34 -18.50
N ASN A 931 -14.55 -16.34 -19.18
CA ASN A 931 -15.88 -15.81 -18.83
C ASN A 931 -16.94 -16.88 -19.11
N ALA A 932 -16.92 -17.46 -20.31
CA ALA A 932 -17.79 -18.57 -20.69
C ALA A 932 -17.61 -19.80 -19.77
N ALA A 933 -16.36 -20.19 -19.48
CA ALA A 933 -16.08 -21.29 -18.56
C ALA A 933 -16.54 -21.01 -17.12
N TYR A 934 -16.41 -19.77 -16.62
CA TYR A 934 -16.89 -19.41 -15.29
C TYR A 934 -18.42 -19.47 -15.19
N LEU A 935 -19.13 -18.98 -16.20
CA LEU A 935 -20.60 -19.06 -16.27
C LEU A 935 -21.08 -20.51 -16.33
N ASN A 936 -20.47 -21.35 -17.17
CA ASN A 936 -20.88 -22.74 -17.38
C ASN A 936 -20.55 -23.66 -16.19
N PHE A 937 -19.40 -23.48 -15.53
CA PHE A 937 -18.93 -24.40 -14.48
C PHE A 937 -19.14 -23.89 -13.04
N SER A 938 -19.61 -22.66 -12.83
CA SER A 938 -19.83 -22.13 -11.47
C SER A 938 -20.99 -22.83 -10.76
N LYS A 939 -20.73 -23.25 -9.51
CA LYS A 939 -21.74 -23.80 -8.60
C LYS A 939 -22.52 -22.71 -7.85
N LEU A 940 -22.09 -21.45 -7.90
CA LEU A 940 -22.67 -20.36 -7.09
C LEU A 940 -24.11 -20.05 -7.54
N PRO A 941 -25.07 -19.92 -6.60
CA PRO A 941 -26.48 -19.68 -6.94
C PRO A 941 -26.68 -18.32 -7.61
N GLU A 942 -25.91 -17.30 -7.24
CA GLU A 942 -25.95 -15.96 -7.86
C GLU A 942 -25.52 -16.00 -9.33
N ILE A 943 -24.49 -16.77 -9.69
CA ILE A 943 -24.02 -16.89 -11.07
C ILE A 943 -25.03 -17.65 -11.92
N LYS A 944 -25.66 -18.70 -11.39
CA LYS A 944 -26.77 -19.40 -12.07
C LYS A 944 -27.99 -18.50 -12.28
N ARG A 945 -28.32 -17.68 -11.28
CA ARG A 945 -29.38 -16.66 -11.35
C ARG A 945 -29.07 -15.59 -12.41
N PHE A 946 -27.80 -15.16 -12.49
CA PHE A 946 -27.29 -14.24 -13.51
C PHE A 946 -27.40 -14.83 -14.92
N VAL A 947 -26.87 -16.04 -15.17
CA VAL A 947 -26.98 -16.73 -16.47
C VAL A 947 -28.43 -16.80 -16.93
N LYS A 948 -29.33 -17.29 -16.07
CA LYS A 948 -30.75 -17.46 -16.39
C LYS A 948 -31.47 -16.13 -16.70
N ARG A 949 -31.17 -15.07 -15.95
CA ARG A 949 -31.86 -13.76 -16.09
C ARG A 949 -31.24 -12.82 -17.13
N LYS A 950 -29.94 -12.96 -17.45
CA LYS A 950 -29.21 -12.01 -18.31
C LYS A 950 -28.73 -12.59 -19.64
N ILE A 951 -28.58 -13.91 -19.74
CA ILE A 951 -28.04 -14.58 -20.94
C ILE A 951 -29.13 -15.43 -21.59
N GLU A 952 -29.68 -16.41 -20.86
CA GLU A 952 -30.73 -17.31 -21.36
C GLU A 952 -32.05 -16.56 -21.66
N SER A 953 -32.30 -15.45 -20.96
CA SER A 953 -33.51 -14.62 -21.14
C SER A 953 -33.47 -13.72 -22.38
N LYS A 954 -32.34 -13.59 -23.09
CA LYS A 954 -32.25 -12.78 -24.32
C LYS A 954 -32.55 -13.63 -25.55
N SER A 955 -33.40 -13.12 -26.45
CA SER A 955 -33.80 -13.83 -27.68
C SER A 955 -32.61 -14.24 -28.57
N ASN A 956 -31.49 -13.52 -28.50
CA ASN A 956 -30.23 -13.88 -29.16
C ASN A 956 -29.10 -13.90 -28.10
N PRO A 957 -28.79 -15.05 -27.47
CA PRO A 957 -27.75 -15.14 -26.44
C PRO A 957 -26.35 -14.72 -26.92
N GLY A 958 -26.08 -14.80 -28.24
CA GLY A 958 -24.86 -14.29 -28.86
C GLY A 958 -24.64 -12.78 -28.69
N SER A 959 -25.72 -11.98 -28.57
CA SER A 959 -25.66 -10.50 -28.45
C SER A 959 -25.03 -9.99 -27.15
N VAL A 960 -24.77 -10.89 -26.19
CA VAL A 960 -24.12 -10.56 -24.91
C VAL A 960 -22.60 -10.43 -25.07
N TRP A 961 -22.01 -10.93 -26.16
CA TRP A 961 -20.56 -11.02 -26.36
C TRP A 961 -20.06 -9.93 -27.33
N ILE A 962 -19.47 -8.86 -26.79
CA ILE A 962 -18.98 -7.72 -27.59
C ILE A 962 -17.52 -7.34 -27.26
N PRO A 963 -16.74 -6.77 -28.19
CA PRO A 963 -15.35 -6.37 -27.96
C PRO A 963 -15.17 -5.33 -26.84
N ALA A 964 -14.00 -5.31 -26.21
CA ALA A 964 -13.67 -4.40 -25.10
C ALA A 964 -13.91 -2.92 -25.43
N GLU A 965 -13.48 -2.48 -26.62
CA GLU A 965 -13.60 -1.10 -27.07
C GLU A 965 -15.07 -0.69 -27.29
N GLU A 966 -15.86 -1.52 -27.96
CA GLU A 966 -17.29 -1.29 -28.15
C GLU A 966 -18.04 -1.26 -26.81
N GLY A 967 -17.81 -2.24 -25.94
CA GLY A 967 -18.48 -2.32 -24.65
C GLY A 967 -18.15 -1.16 -23.70
N ILE A 968 -16.89 -0.71 -23.69
CA ILE A 968 -16.46 0.44 -22.86
C ILE A 968 -17.04 1.75 -23.39
N LEU A 969 -17.12 1.95 -24.71
CA LEU A 969 -17.78 3.11 -25.32
C LEU A 969 -19.29 3.11 -25.02
N ARG A 970 -19.96 1.95 -25.17
CA ARG A 970 -21.39 1.84 -24.85
C ARG A 970 -21.70 2.09 -23.38
N VAL A 971 -20.82 1.77 -22.41
CA VAL A 971 -21.01 2.19 -21.00
C VAL A 971 -20.90 3.71 -20.79
N ARG A 972 -20.13 4.42 -21.64
CA ARG A 972 -20.00 5.88 -21.57
C ARG A 972 -21.28 6.53 -22.09
N ASP A 973 -21.76 6.04 -23.22
CA ASP A 973 -22.79 6.65 -24.07
C ASP A 973 -24.22 6.18 -23.72
N GLU A 974 -24.40 4.94 -23.23
CA GLU A 974 -25.69 4.35 -22.80
C GLU A 974 -25.74 4.21 -21.25
N PRO A 975 -26.19 5.22 -20.49
CA PRO A 975 -26.19 5.16 -19.03
C PRO A 975 -27.19 4.13 -18.50
N GLY A 976 -26.67 3.12 -17.78
CA GLY A 976 -27.43 1.93 -17.36
C GLY A 976 -27.13 0.66 -18.17
N PHE A 977 -26.34 0.77 -19.24
CA PHE A 977 -25.67 -0.38 -19.85
C PHE A 977 -24.52 -0.85 -18.94
N VAL A 978 -24.35 -2.16 -18.82
CA VAL A 978 -23.35 -2.80 -17.94
C VAL A 978 -22.40 -3.63 -18.79
N TYR A 979 -21.10 -3.34 -18.71
CA TYR A 979 -20.08 -4.10 -19.41
C TYR A 979 -19.16 -4.86 -18.44
N ILE A 980 -18.97 -6.15 -18.72
CA ILE A 980 -18.12 -7.04 -17.92
C ILE A 980 -16.81 -7.33 -18.66
N PHE A 981 -15.71 -6.90 -18.06
CA PHE A 981 -14.37 -7.02 -18.64
C PHE A 981 -13.31 -7.23 -17.55
N GLU A 982 -12.02 -7.12 -17.91
CA GLU A 982 -10.89 -7.31 -16.99
C GLU A 982 -10.09 -6.03 -16.75
N ALA A 983 -9.43 -5.95 -15.58
CA ALA A 983 -8.58 -4.82 -15.24
C ALA A 983 -7.50 -4.46 -16.30
N PHE A 984 -7.06 -5.43 -17.12
CA PHE A 984 -6.13 -5.19 -18.24
C PHE A 984 -6.65 -4.14 -19.25
N SER A 985 -7.97 -4.03 -19.44
CA SER A 985 -8.57 -3.09 -20.40
C SER A 985 -8.88 -1.70 -19.78
N PHE A 986 -8.49 -1.43 -18.53
CA PHE A 986 -8.68 -0.09 -17.91
C PHE A 986 -8.06 1.05 -18.73
N GLY A 987 -6.96 0.78 -19.44
CA GLY A 987 -6.33 1.77 -20.33
C GLY A 987 -7.19 2.21 -21.53
N LEU A 988 -8.31 1.53 -21.82
CA LEU A 988 -9.32 2.03 -22.76
C LEU A 988 -10.28 3.01 -22.08
N VAL A 989 -10.63 2.80 -20.81
CA VAL A 989 -11.45 3.74 -20.03
C VAL A 989 -10.68 5.06 -19.82
N GLU A 990 -9.41 4.98 -19.41
CA GLU A 990 -8.51 6.14 -19.24
C GLU A 990 -8.25 6.92 -20.55
N ARG A 991 -8.55 6.32 -21.71
CA ARG A 991 -8.40 6.95 -23.03
C ARG A 991 -9.68 7.60 -23.58
N TYR A 992 -10.86 7.13 -23.15
CA TYR A 992 -12.14 7.49 -23.76
C TYR A 992 -13.13 8.18 -22.83
N TYR A 993 -12.83 8.31 -21.53
CA TYR A 993 -13.68 8.95 -20.52
C TYR A 993 -13.03 10.20 -19.94
N ASP A 994 -13.82 11.24 -19.70
CA ASP A 994 -13.38 12.38 -18.89
C ASP A 994 -13.29 12.04 -17.40
N ALA A 995 -12.47 12.79 -16.66
CA ALA A 995 -12.30 12.63 -15.21
C ALA A 995 -13.62 12.71 -14.41
N HIS A 996 -14.63 13.45 -14.91
CA HIS A 996 -15.96 13.53 -14.29
C HIS A 996 -16.81 12.28 -14.58
N GLU A 997 -16.69 11.67 -15.76
CA GLU A 997 -17.38 10.44 -16.14
C GLU A 997 -16.82 9.23 -15.40
N ILE A 998 -15.51 9.23 -15.15
CA ILE A 998 -14.84 8.24 -14.28
C ILE A 998 -15.43 8.25 -12.86
N CYS A 999 -15.86 9.42 -12.36
CA CYS A 999 -16.51 9.52 -11.05
C CYS A 999 -17.98 9.00 -11.05
N ASP A 1000 -18.69 9.13 -12.19
CA ASP A 1000 -20.05 8.62 -12.44
C ASP A 1000 -20.11 7.07 -12.52
N LEU A 1001 -18.97 6.39 -12.70
CA LEU A 1001 -18.91 4.93 -12.77
C LEU A 1001 -19.17 4.25 -11.41
N ASN A 1002 -19.97 3.18 -11.47
CA ASN A 1002 -20.09 2.17 -10.43
C ASN A 1002 -19.25 0.95 -10.85
N GLU A 1003 -18.64 0.27 -9.88
CA GLU A 1003 -17.92 -0.99 -10.07
C GLU A 1003 -18.58 -2.09 -9.22
N VAL A 1004 -18.88 -3.23 -9.84
CA VAL A 1004 -19.31 -4.45 -9.14
C VAL A 1004 -18.35 -5.58 -9.51
N LEU A 1005 -17.86 -6.34 -8.52
CA LEU A 1005 -17.02 -7.50 -8.78
C LEU A 1005 -17.84 -8.63 -9.42
N PHE A 1006 -17.55 -8.96 -10.68
CA PHE A 1006 -18.16 -10.12 -11.35
C PHE A 1006 -17.69 -11.44 -10.74
N ARG A 1007 -16.44 -11.45 -10.27
CA ARG A 1007 -15.78 -12.58 -9.62
C ARG A 1007 -14.87 -12.07 -8.50
N PRO A 1008 -14.74 -12.80 -7.38
CA PRO A 1008 -13.71 -12.50 -6.37
C PRO A 1008 -12.31 -12.44 -6.98
N PRO A 1009 -11.46 -11.47 -6.59
CA PRO A 1009 -10.10 -11.37 -7.10
C PRO A 1009 -9.29 -12.62 -6.73
N ALA A 1010 -8.45 -13.09 -7.65
CA ALA A 1010 -7.72 -14.35 -7.49
C ALA A 1010 -6.29 -14.26 -8.04
N ASP A 1011 -5.35 -14.97 -7.42
CA ASP A 1011 -3.93 -14.84 -7.74
C ASP A 1011 -3.52 -15.72 -8.94
N LEU A 1012 -2.87 -15.10 -9.92
CA LEU A 1012 -2.34 -15.74 -11.12
C LEU A 1012 -0.94 -16.29 -10.88
N HIS A 1013 -0.66 -17.50 -11.33
CA HIS A 1013 0.59 -18.20 -11.06
C HIS A 1013 1.21 -18.80 -12.32
N THR A 1014 2.54 -18.91 -12.40
CA THR A 1014 3.15 -19.87 -13.35
C THR A 1014 2.79 -21.28 -12.90
N HIS A 1015 2.28 -22.10 -13.82
CA HIS A 1015 1.98 -23.52 -13.60
C HIS A 1015 2.96 -24.41 -14.36
N VAL A 1016 3.29 -25.53 -13.73
CA VAL A 1016 4.06 -26.65 -14.28
C VAL A 1016 3.41 -27.95 -13.85
N ASN A 1017 3.80 -29.07 -14.48
CA ASN A 1017 3.33 -30.38 -14.03
C ASN A 1017 3.65 -30.59 -12.54
N ARG A 1018 2.71 -31.19 -11.78
CA ARG A 1018 2.88 -31.45 -10.33
C ARG A 1018 4.16 -32.24 -10.01
N ASN A 1019 4.54 -33.15 -10.90
CA ASN A 1019 5.71 -34.03 -10.77
C ASN A 1019 6.93 -33.52 -11.55
N SER A 1020 6.94 -32.24 -11.95
CA SER A 1020 8.13 -31.60 -12.52
C SER A 1020 9.21 -31.44 -11.43
N THR A 1021 10.46 -31.59 -11.83
CA THR A 1021 11.64 -31.51 -10.94
C THR A 1021 12.35 -30.16 -11.05
N PHE A 1022 12.11 -29.44 -12.15
CA PHE A 1022 12.61 -28.08 -12.37
C PHE A 1022 11.94 -27.02 -11.48
N ILE A 1023 10.92 -27.38 -10.68
CA ILE A 1023 10.07 -26.45 -9.91
C ILE A 1023 10.87 -25.48 -9.05
N GLU A 1024 11.87 -25.97 -8.33
CA GLU A 1024 12.69 -25.12 -7.46
C GLU A 1024 13.61 -24.21 -8.30
N ILE A 1025 14.32 -24.73 -9.29
CA ILE A 1025 15.19 -23.92 -10.17
C ILE A 1025 14.38 -22.83 -10.89
N LEU A 1026 13.19 -23.17 -11.39
CA LEU A 1026 12.24 -22.21 -11.98
C LEU A 1026 11.76 -21.18 -10.94
N ARG A 1027 11.51 -21.57 -9.67
CA ARG A 1027 11.17 -20.61 -8.60
C ARG A 1027 12.33 -19.66 -8.32
N TRP A 1028 13.55 -20.15 -8.15
CA TRP A 1028 14.74 -19.32 -7.93
C TRP A 1028 14.99 -18.34 -9.09
N ARG A 1029 14.81 -18.78 -10.35
CA ARG A 1029 14.93 -17.88 -11.51
C ARG A 1029 13.78 -16.88 -11.63
N LEU A 1030 12.53 -17.28 -11.40
CA LEU A 1030 11.39 -16.36 -11.39
C LEU A 1030 11.53 -15.32 -10.26
N VAL A 1031 11.91 -15.74 -9.05
CA VAL A 1031 12.23 -14.80 -7.95
C VAL A 1031 13.32 -13.82 -8.36
N ARG A 1032 14.35 -14.25 -9.10
CA ARG A 1032 15.39 -13.33 -9.62
C ARG A 1032 14.85 -12.29 -10.63
N ILE A 1033 13.85 -12.64 -11.44
CA ILE A 1033 13.17 -11.70 -12.37
C ILE A 1033 12.30 -10.68 -11.59
N PHE A 1034 11.81 -11.04 -10.41
CA PHE A 1034 11.15 -10.12 -9.48
C PHE A 1034 12.17 -9.22 -8.76
N GLU A 1035 13.25 -9.79 -8.22
CA GLU A 1035 14.32 -9.06 -7.53
C GLU A 1035 14.96 -7.99 -8.41
N THR A 1036 15.13 -8.24 -9.71
CA THR A 1036 15.76 -7.32 -10.66
C THR A 1036 14.81 -6.24 -11.20
N GLY A 1037 13.57 -6.16 -10.72
CA GLY A 1037 12.59 -5.17 -11.15
C GLY A 1037 12.01 -5.38 -12.56
N ILE A 1038 12.52 -6.36 -13.33
CA ILE A 1038 12.08 -6.68 -14.70
C ILE A 1038 10.58 -7.02 -14.72
N TYR A 1039 10.12 -7.86 -13.79
CA TYR A 1039 8.69 -8.14 -13.60
C TYR A 1039 7.87 -6.86 -13.35
N SER A 1040 8.37 -5.95 -12.49
CA SER A 1040 7.69 -4.70 -12.15
C SER A 1040 7.60 -3.72 -13.33
N LYS A 1041 8.60 -3.72 -14.23
CA LYS A 1041 8.57 -2.98 -15.50
C LYS A 1041 7.45 -3.50 -16.40
N PHE A 1042 7.39 -4.81 -16.65
CA PHE A 1042 6.34 -5.40 -17.46
C PHE A 1042 4.94 -5.24 -16.83
N HIS A 1043 4.79 -5.46 -15.52
CA HIS A 1043 3.50 -5.32 -14.84
C HIS A 1043 2.96 -3.88 -14.91
N ARG A 1044 3.81 -2.85 -14.80
CA ARG A 1044 3.38 -1.45 -14.94
C ARG A 1044 2.98 -1.07 -16.38
N HIS A 1045 3.51 -1.77 -17.37
CA HIS A 1045 3.17 -1.52 -18.78
C HIS A 1045 1.91 -2.27 -19.22
N TRP A 1046 1.72 -3.50 -18.73
CA TRP A 1046 0.61 -4.38 -19.14
C TRP A 1046 -0.61 -4.33 -18.20
N ILE A 1047 -0.50 -3.78 -16.97
CA ILE A 1047 -1.55 -3.87 -15.94
C ILE A 1047 -1.77 -2.55 -15.18
N ASN A 1048 -2.66 -1.70 -15.71
CA ASN A 1048 -3.29 -0.63 -14.92
C ASN A 1048 -4.35 -1.24 -14.00
N SER A 1049 -4.54 -0.70 -12.79
CA SER A 1049 -5.32 -1.36 -11.73
C SER A 1049 -6.28 -0.48 -10.93
N ARG A 1050 -6.25 0.85 -11.15
CA ARG A 1050 -7.11 1.83 -10.48
C ARG A 1050 -7.39 3.00 -11.42
N LEU A 1051 -8.67 3.34 -11.59
CA LEU A 1051 -9.09 4.62 -12.14
C LEU A 1051 -9.03 5.69 -11.04
N ASN A 1052 -8.49 6.87 -11.35
CA ASN A 1052 -8.43 7.98 -10.40
C ASN A 1052 -9.56 8.99 -10.71
N CYS A 1053 -10.54 9.08 -9.81
CA CYS A 1053 -11.58 10.11 -9.84
C CYS A 1053 -11.08 11.40 -9.17
N TYR A 1054 -11.19 12.54 -9.86
CA TYR A 1054 -10.75 13.86 -9.38
C TYR A 1054 -11.92 14.84 -9.28
N LEU A 1055 -12.80 14.64 -8.29
CA LEU A 1055 -13.85 15.60 -7.96
C LEU A 1055 -13.25 16.80 -7.21
N GLY A 1056 -13.32 17.99 -7.82
CA GLY A 1056 -13.00 19.25 -7.14
C GLY A 1056 -14.13 19.69 -6.20
N ASN A 1057 -13.78 20.27 -5.05
CA ASN A 1057 -14.70 20.66 -3.96
C ASN A 1057 -15.85 21.64 -4.32
N ASN A 1058 -15.92 22.15 -5.55
CA ASN A 1058 -16.76 23.29 -5.93
C ASN A 1058 -17.89 22.93 -6.91
N ALA A 1059 -18.31 21.66 -6.98
CA ALA A 1059 -19.43 21.24 -7.81
C ALA A 1059 -20.79 21.68 -7.21
N LEU A 1060 -21.25 22.88 -7.58
CA LEU A 1060 -22.57 23.40 -7.22
C LEU A 1060 -23.68 22.58 -7.92
N VAL A 1061 -24.36 21.71 -7.16
CA VAL A 1061 -25.52 20.95 -7.64
C VAL A 1061 -26.73 21.89 -7.77
N GLN A 1062 -27.22 22.07 -8.99
CA GLN A 1062 -28.48 22.78 -9.25
C GLN A 1062 -29.66 21.80 -9.16
N VAL A 1063 -30.75 22.18 -8.48
CA VAL A 1063 -31.93 21.31 -8.34
C VAL A 1063 -32.79 21.41 -9.61
N GLY A 1064 -32.92 20.29 -10.33
CA GLY A 1064 -33.70 20.20 -11.56
C GLY A 1064 -35.21 20.22 -11.35
N LEU A 1065 -35.95 20.63 -12.39
CA LEU A 1065 -37.42 20.64 -12.41
C LEU A 1065 -38.02 19.26 -12.08
N GLU A 1066 -37.35 18.19 -12.50
CA GLU A 1066 -37.65 16.77 -12.26
C GLU A 1066 -37.92 16.39 -10.78
N TYR A 1067 -37.31 17.11 -9.82
CA TYR A 1067 -37.58 16.94 -8.40
C TYR A 1067 -38.87 17.65 -7.97
N THR A 1068 -39.11 18.85 -8.48
CA THR A 1068 -40.21 19.75 -8.05
C THR A 1068 -41.53 19.54 -8.80
N ALA A 1069 -41.50 19.00 -10.02
CA ALA A 1069 -42.67 18.84 -10.88
C ALA A 1069 -43.88 18.12 -10.23
N PRO A 1070 -43.71 17.09 -9.37
CA PRO A 1070 -44.83 16.46 -8.69
C PRO A 1070 -45.62 17.41 -7.77
N LEU A 1071 -44.97 18.39 -7.14
CA LEU A 1071 -45.63 19.37 -6.28
C LEU A 1071 -46.51 20.32 -7.08
N PHE A 1072 -46.02 20.80 -8.24
CA PHE A 1072 -46.80 21.62 -9.16
C PHE A 1072 -47.98 20.84 -9.76
N ALA A 1073 -47.79 19.57 -10.12
CA ALA A 1073 -48.88 18.70 -10.58
C ALA A 1073 -49.94 18.48 -9.48
N MET A 1074 -49.52 18.23 -8.24
CA MET A 1074 -50.43 18.07 -7.09
C MET A 1074 -51.26 19.33 -6.84
N LEU A 1075 -50.64 20.52 -6.92
CA LEU A 1075 -51.30 21.81 -6.80
C LEU A 1075 -52.31 22.06 -7.94
N PHE A 1076 -51.95 21.76 -9.18
CA PHE A 1076 -52.83 21.92 -10.34
C PHE A 1076 -54.07 21.00 -10.23
N CYS A 1077 -53.86 19.74 -9.87
CA CYS A 1077 -54.96 18.79 -9.62
C CYS A 1077 -55.86 19.23 -8.45
N SER A 1078 -55.31 19.84 -7.39
CA SER A 1078 -56.13 20.30 -6.26
C SER A 1078 -57.03 21.50 -6.63
N TYR A 1079 -56.56 22.43 -7.46
CA TYR A 1079 -57.42 23.52 -7.98
C TYR A 1079 -58.54 23.00 -8.88
N ILE A 1080 -58.27 22.01 -9.74
CA ILE A 1080 -59.31 21.36 -10.55
C ILE A 1080 -60.34 20.66 -9.65
N LEU A 1081 -59.90 19.95 -8.61
CA LEU A 1081 -60.80 19.30 -7.65
C LEU A 1081 -61.70 20.32 -6.95
N VAL A 1082 -61.15 21.46 -6.48
CA VAL A 1082 -61.92 22.52 -5.83
C VAL A 1082 -62.96 23.13 -6.78
N LEU A 1083 -62.61 23.38 -8.04
CA LEU A 1083 -63.55 23.85 -9.06
C LEU A 1083 -64.69 22.84 -9.30
N ILE A 1084 -64.39 21.55 -9.35
CA ILE A 1084 -65.40 20.48 -9.48
C ILE A 1084 -66.32 20.43 -8.26
N VAL A 1085 -65.79 20.53 -7.04
CA VAL A 1085 -66.62 20.54 -5.81
C VAL A 1085 -67.54 21.76 -5.78
N ILE A 1086 -67.04 22.96 -6.11
CA ILE A 1086 -67.85 24.18 -6.18
C ILE A 1086 -68.94 24.07 -7.25
N LEU A 1087 -68.63 23.50 -8.42
CA LEU A 1087 -69.64 23.23 -9.46
C LEU A 1087 -70.72 22.24 -8.97
N LEU A 1088 -70.33 21.18 -8.27
CA LEU A 1088 -71.26 20.21 -7.70
C LEU A 1088 -72.14 20.83 -6.58
N GLU A 1089 -71.59 21.68 -5.72
CA GLU A 1089 -72.37 22.43 -4.71
C GLU A 1089 -73.38 23.39 -5.35
N ILE A 1090 -72.97 24.11 -6.40
CA ILE A 1090 -73.86 25.01 -7.16
C ILE A 1090 -74.98 24.22 -7.85
N LEU A 1091 -74.65 23.08 -8.48
CA LEU A 1091 -75.62 22.19 -9.11
C LEU A 1091 -76.59 21.61 -8.08
N TRP A 1092 -76.09 21.10 -6.94
CA TRP A 1092 -76.91 20.58 -5.86
C TRP A 1092 -77.90 21.62 -5.33
N LYS A 1093 -77.41 22.84 -5.06
CA LYS A 1093 -78.24 23.96 -4.58
C LYS A 1093 -79.23 24.47 -5.63
N HIS A 1094 -78.97 24.26 -6.92
CA HIS A 1094 -79.90 24.55 -8.00
C HIS A 1094 -80.96 23.45 -8.19
N PHE A 1095 -80.63 22.19 -7.87
CA PHE A 1095 -81.62 21.09 -7.76
C PHE A 1095 -82.52 21.25 -6.53
N GLU A 1096 -81.95 21.58 -5.37
CA GLU A 1096 -82.68 21.84 -4.13
C GLU A 1096 -83.71 22.98 -4.32
N ARG A 1097 -83.32 24.07 -4.99
CA ARG A 1097 -84.20 25.19 -5.41
C ARG A 1097 -85.18 24.88 -6.56
N ARG A 1098 -85.23 23.63 -7.03
CA ARG A 1098 -86.26 23.13 -7.97
C ARG A 1098 -87.14 22.04 -7.35
N ALA A 1099 -86.82 21.60 -6.13
CA ALA A 1099 -87.55 20.58 -5.38
C ALA A 1099 -88.38 21.17 -4.22
N ALA A 1100 -88.23 22.47 -3.96
CA ALA A 1100 -89.01 23.30 -3.05
C ALA A 1100 -89.59 24.50 -3.82
#